data_AF-A0AAW6LVD0-F1
#
_entry.id   AF-A0AAW6LVD0-F1
#
_cell.length_a   1.000
_cell.length_b   1.000
_cell.length_c   1.000
_cell.angle_alpha   90.00
_cell.angle_beta   90.00
_cell.angle_gamma   90.00
#
_symmetry.space_group_name_H-M   'P 1'
#
loop_
_entity.id
_entity.type
_entity.pdbx_description
1 polymer ?
#
loop_
_entity_poly.entity_id
_entity_poly.type
_entity_poly.pdbx_seq_one_letter_code
_entity_poly.pdbx_strand_id
1 'polypeptide(L)'
;MAIGELQIEANRFCEFVKGEINSQPLPAPTLEFVGPEYANIFLERIECLSCSIDFAASVNRTVVVNAALNVHYLTSLAAVFAAGDLQPPATEVEPRTIQLLFSVDVVDGAAQLKWSAQASWAQAELPYTGELPMPLPDNAIATAGAVIASPALIAIRVGTATTDVLTTSPVDKLAGNDWTYLISGTFFVDLLKQNLSSALQKEVEPGELEISKVPRGEWEKSPAPCAHAWAEMTAIGRCVWLVDIPIDIDLVGTFEISGSALTITIVLSWDPDSTWCEILGSAILSPFTGSVINTILEPFQTNSVAAFVPIRMYADSEVSSRMEDVDPPGPGFQKVETGATDSVTYRRTTQLGVFGNQFLFKSAAVTSAGLEMRGSLKPRPGLKGLVGEFSVPGFGYQMACEPSPTAGVKWFPGTVSLRGVNHIGPPHVFTESTALTPPNAWAVVYDKSAYFANELVVTFNDPPGQRLPIGTETSVVLFTDCGIRGVNFGPIPADTLSGDTAVLRNWKRAANQICGAITDPWTEQIDGRVILEWMVNPLLDPDPDRIKLMAPLRLWTLGLRDLPAGIPIEFVAVNGQGLERSIGILDGLSVAAMNVVTRADEKLGIRTREQIAAPGVAVMRQTWLSPMDSTPLDGFGVESYHPRSSTFELRRNNSEVRYVRVGQSTFDEPPIMPARDVTATHPSIERVDASANGGPPAWARVHRLDRRTIAFGDGDRLIVATMKPTTRIR
;
A
#
# COMPACT_ATOMS: atom_id res chain seq x y z
N MET A 1 -25.73 26.60 -0.87
CA MET A 1 -25.44 25.93 0.42
C MET A 1 -24.14 25.17 0.25
N ALA A 2 -23.36 24.90 1.31
CA ALA A 2 -22.15 24.07 1.16
C ALA A 2 -22.48 22.74 0.44
N ILE A 3 -21.76 22.44 -0.65
CA ILE A 3 -21.95 21.23 -1.45
C ILE A 3 -21.26 20.01 -0.82
N GLY A 4 -20.19 20.26 -0.08
CA GLY A 4 -19.45 19.28 0.72
C GLY A 4 -19.22 19.82 2.13
N GLU A 5 -19.46 19.00 3.15
CA GLU A 5 -19.19 19.32 4.56
C GLU A 5 -18.57 18.13 5.27
N LEU A 6 -17.28 18.22 5.63
CA LEU A 6 -16.58 17.29 6.51
C LEU A 6 -16.67 17.83 7.94
N GLN A 7 -17.33 17.08 8.82
CA GLN A 7 -17.31 17.32 10.26
C GLN A 7 -16.36 16.32 10.93
N ILE A 8 -15.59 16.80 11.90
CA ILE A 8 -14.68 16.00 12.73
C ILE A 8 -14.92 16.41 14.19
N GLU A 9 -15.04 15.45 15.10
CA GLU A 9 -15.14 15.73 16.54
C GLU A 9 -13.92 16.58 16.99
N ALA A 10 -14.13 17.63 17.78
CA ALA A 10 -13.07 18.59 18.11
C ALA A 10 -11.88 17.92 18.82
N ASN A 11 -12.13 16.97 19.73
CA ASN A 11 -11.08 16.20 20.40
C ASN A 11 -10.28 15.34 19.41
N ARG A 12 -10.96 14.66 18.49
CA ARG A 12 -10.34 13.83 17.44
C ARG A 12 -9.55 14.64 16.44
N PHE A 13 -10.01 15.85 16.12
CA PHE A 13 -9.25 16.81 15.32
C PHE A 13 -7.98 17.23 16.06
N CYS A 14 -8.05 17.52 17.36
CA CYS A 14 -6.88 17.80 18.18
C CYS A 14 -5.88 16.62 18.26
N GLU A 15 -6.37 15.38 18.39
CA GLU A 15 -5.53 14.16 18.33
C GLU A 15 -4.87 13.97 16.96
N PHE A 16 -5.61 14.22 15.87
CA PHE A 16 -5.09 14.22 14.50
C PHE A 16 -3.97 15.25 14.33
N VAL A 17 -4.20 16.51 14.74
CA VAL A 17 -3.20 17.59 14.66
C VAL A 17 -1.95 17.26 15.50
N LYS A 18 -2.13 16.70 16.71
CA LYS A 18 -1.02 16.22 17.54
C LYS A 18 -0.23 15.11 16.85
N GLY A 19 -0.92 14.13 16.26
CA GLY A 19 -0.31 13.03 15.51
C GLY A 19 0.42 13.50 14.25
N GLU A 20 -0.12 14.49 13.54
CA GLU A 20 0.57 15.12 12.41
C GLU A 20 1.84 15.82 12.88
N ILE A 21 1.80 16.77 13.83
CA ILE A 21 3.00 17.46 14.36
C ILE A 21 4.07 16.44 14.79
N ASN A 22 3.70 15.44 15.59
CA ASN A 22 4.64 14.43 16.10
C ASN A 22 5.24 13.54 15.00
N SER A 23 4.64 13.49 13.82
CA SER A 23 5.12 12.72 12.66
C SER A 23 5.94 13.55 11.65
N GLN A 24 6.03 14.87 11.83
CA GLN A 24 6.81 15.75 10.95
C GLN A 24 8.34 15.59 11.18
N PRO A 25 9.18 15.73 10.15
CA PRO A 25 10.64 15.79 10.30
C PRO A 25 11.06 16.99 11.16
N LEU A 26 12.15 16.84 11.91
CA LEU A 26 12.77 17.99 12.58
C LEU A 26 13.23 19.00 11.52
N PRO A 27 13.00 20.31 11.73
CA PRO A 27 13.35 21.32 10.73
C PRO A 27 14.86 21.52 10.58
N ALA A 28 15.62 21.26 11.65
CA ALA A 28 17.04 21.53 11.78
C ALA A 28 17.67 20.64 12.86
N PRO A 29 19.00 20.46 12.85
CA PRO A 29 19.74 19.74 13.90
C PRO A 29 19.97 20.59 15.18
N THR A 30 19.75 21.90 15.13
CA THR A 30 19.94 22.84 16.24
C THR A 30 18.70 23.72 16.44
N LEU A 31 18.62 24.38 17.60
CA LEU A 31 17.56 25.33 17.94
C LEU A 31 17.81 26.77 17.43
N GLU A 32 18.77 27.00 16.55
CA GLU A 32 19.09 28.34 16.04
C GLU A 32 17.92 29.03 15.30
N PHE A 33 16.97 28.26 14.76
CA PHE A 33 15.74 28.79 14.18
C PHE A 33 14.77 29.39 15.21
N VAL A 34 14.95 29.09 16.50
CA VAL A 34 14.26 29.76 17.63
C VAL A 34 14.87 31.16 17.82
N GLY A 35 16.18 31.22 17.99
CA GLY A 35 16.92 32.47 18.19
C GLY A 35 18.42 32.26 18.33
N PRO A 36 19.22 33.33 18.14
CA PRO A 36 20.69 33.27 18.20
C PRO A 36 21.22 32.88 19.58
N GLU A 37 20.45 33.06 20.66
CA GLU A 37 20.78 32.62 22.00
C GLU A 37 20.77 31.08 22.16
N TYR A 38 20.17 30.35 21.22
CA TYR A 38 20.19 28.88 21.15
C TYR A 38 21.30 28.34 20.22
N ALA A 39 22.28 29.17 19.84
CA ALA A 39 23.43 28.74 19.05
C ALA A 39 24.18 27.59 19.73
N ASN A 40 24.48 26.52 18.98
CA ASN A 40 25.05 25.26 19.47
C ASN A 40 24.16 24.45 20.46
N ILE A 41 22.87 24.76 20.60
CA ILE A 41 21.92 23.90 21.31
C ILE A 41 21.30 22.92 20.30
N PHE A 42 21.47 21.62 20.54
CA PHE A 42 21.10 20.57 19.60
C PHE A 42 19.67 20.08 19.83
N LEU A 43 18.89 19.91 18.75
CA LEU A 43 17.49 19.51 18.80
C LEU A 43 17.35 17.98 18.70
N GLU A 44 16.80 17.34 19.74
CA GLU A 44 16.55 15.89 19.76
C GLU A 44 15.13 15.54 19.27
N ARG A 45 14.10 16.25 19.76
CA ARG A 45 12.71 16.06 19.31
C ARG A 45 11.82 17.26 19.61
N ILE A 46 10.72 17.36 18.87
CA ILE A 46 9.59 18.23 19.20
C ILE A 46 8.39 17.33 19.46
N GLU A 47 7.82 17.41 20.66
CA GLU A 47 6.63 16.66 21.07
C GLU A 47 5.44 17.62 21.25
N CYS A 48 4.36 17.45 20.50
CA CYS A 48 3.07 18.02 20.82
C CYS A 48 2.41 17.24 21.97
N LEU A 49 2.26 17.89 23.12
CA LEU A 49 1.61 17.32 24.29
C LEU A 49 0.08 17.35 24.16
N SER A 50 -0.45 18.51 23.77
CA SER A 50 -1.90 18.76 23.66
C SER A 50 -2.19 19.83 22.62
N CYS A 51 -3.36 19.74 22.01
CA CYS A 51 -3.92 20.76 21.13
C CYS A 51 -5.20 21.31 21.74
N SER A 52 -5.49 22.58 21.49
CA SER A 52 -6.75 23.24 21.86
C SER A 52 -7.20 24.15 20.73
N ILE A 53 -8.50 24.28 20.53
CA ILE A 53 -9.08 25.05 19.42
C ILE A 53 -9.54 26.40 19.93
N ASP A 54 -9.13 27.48 19.27
CA ASP A 54 -9.59 28.83 19.60
C ASP A 54 -10.88 29.16 18.83
N PHE A 55 -11.99 28.93 19.51
CA PHE A 55 -13.33 29.24 19.00
C PHE A 55 -13.60 30.74 18.87
N ALA A 56 -12.85 31.60 19.58
CA ALA A 56 -13.02 33.05 19.54
C ALA A 56 -12.18 33.69 18.41
N ALA A 57 -11.01 33.14 18.11
CA ALA A 57 -10.14 33.57 17.01
C ALA A 57 -10.56 33.03 15.63
N SER A 58 -11.67 32.27 15.54
CA SER A 58 -12.20 31.72 14.29
C SER A 58 -12.86 32.81 13.41
N VAL A 59 -12.03 33.70 12.86
CA VAL A 59 -12.41 34.84 12.01
C VAL A 59 -12.07 34.54 10.54
N ASN A 60 -12.85 35.08 9.61
CA ASN A 60 -12.60 34.99 8.15
C ASN A 60 -12.41 33.56 7.61
N ARG A 61 -13.29 32.62 7.99
CA ARG A 61 -13.34 31.24 7.45
C ARG A 61 -12.12 30.37 7.81
N THR A 62 -11.36 30.76 8.83
CA THR A 62 -10.22 30.01 9.36
C THR A 62 -10.49 29.55 10.79
N VAL A 63 -9.73 28.55 11.24
CA VAL A 63 -9.72 28.07 12.63
C VAL A 63 -8.29 28.07 13.14
N VAL A 64 -8.09 28.60 14.35
CA VAL A 64 -6.79 28.59 15.02
C VAL A 64 -6.73 27.42 16.01
N VAL A 65 -5.70 26.59 15.93
CA VAL A 65 -5.41 25.53 16.90
C VAL A 65 -4.11 25.86 17.62
N ASN A 66 -4.18 26.06 18.93
CA ASN A 66 -3.01 26.24 19.78
C ASN A 66 -2.47 24.86 20.17
N ALA A 67 -1.25 24.53 19.72
CA ALA A 67 -0.56 23.30 20.06
C ALA A 67 0.53 23.59 21.12
N ALA A 68 0.42 22.94 22.28
CA ALA A 68 1.42 22.99 23.34
C ALA A 68 2.51 21.95 23.06
N LEU A 69 3.75 22.41 22.97
CA LEU A 69 4.91 21.61 22.59
C LEU A 69 5.91 21.49 23.73
N ASN A 70 6.56 20.34 23.84
CA ASN A 70 7.84 20.17 24.50
C ASN A 70 8.94 20.13 23.44
N VAL A 71 9.86 21.09 23.48
CA VAL A 71 11.08 21.07 22.69
C VAL A 71 12.17 20.40 23.52
N HIS A 72 12.63 19.22 23.07
CA HIS A 72 13.68 18.47 23.74
C HIS A 72 15.03 18.76 23.11
N TYR A 73 16.01 19.14 23.91
CA TYR A 73 17.31 19.58 23.42
C TYR A 73 18.47 19.11 24.29
N LEU A 74 19.67 19.28 23.76
CA LEU A 74 20.95 18.97 24.41
C LEU A 74 21.84 20.21 24.40
N THR A 75 22.39 20.56 25.56
CA THR A 75 23.43 21.59 25.72
C THR A 75 24.85 21.05 25.49
N SER A 76 25.01 19.74 25.35
CA SER A 76 26.29 19.09 25.06
C SER A 76 26.11 17.70 24.42
N LEU A 77 26.99 17.36 23.47
CA LEU A 77 27.03 16.01 22.87
C LEU A 77 27.58 14.93 23.81
N ALA A 78 28.13 15.29 24.97
CA ALA A 78 28.55 14.32 25.99
C ALA A 78 27.38 13.44 26.47
N ALA A 79 26.16 14.00 26.52
CA ALA A 79 24.94 13.26 26.88
C ALA A 79 24.57 12.16 25.86
N VAL A 80 24.99 12.30 24.60
CA VAL A 80 24.73 11.33 23.53
C VAL A 80 25.51 10.04 23.79
N PHE A 81 26.81 10.13 24.09
CA PHE A 81 27.63 8.95 24.40
C PHE A 81 27.36 8.40 25.81
N ALA A 82 26.95 9.24 26.76
CA ALA A 82 26.55 8.80 28.10
C ALA A 82 25.29 7.92 28.11
N ALA A 83 24.44 8.00 27.07
CA ALA A 83 23.27 7.13 26.91
C ALA A 83 23.61 5.71 26.43
N GLY A 84 24.79 5.51 25.85
CA GLY A 84 25.18 4.28 25.16
C GLY A 84 24.83 4.29 23.66
N ASP A 85 25.44 3.37 22.91
CA ASP A 85 25.36 3.37 21.45
C ASP A 85 23.93 3.23 20.93
N LEU A 86 23.57 4.12 20.02
CA LEU A 86 22.24 4.24 19.41
C LEU A 86 21.07 4.41 20.39
N GLN A 87 21.33 4.74 21.66
CA GLN A 87 20.28 5.04 22.63
C GLN A 87 19.84 6.52 22.54
N PRO A 88 18.57 6.83 22.87
CA PRO A 88 18.11 8.21 22.96
C PRO A 88 18.75 8.92 24.17
N PRO A 89 19.35 10.11 24.00
CA PRO A 89 19.97 10.84 25.09
C PRO A 89 18.96 11.40 26.10
N ALA A 90 19.42 11.58 27.34
CA ALA A 90 18.73 12.41 28.32
C ALA A 90 18.69 13.86 27.82
N THR A 91 17.51 14.47 27.81
CA THR A 91 17.24 15.79 27.21
C THR A 91 16.74 16.78 28.24
N GLU A 92 17.15 18.03 28.08
CA GLU A 92 16.45 19.16 28.68
C GLU A 92 15.15 19.42 27.89
N VAL A 93 14.17 20.08 28.53
CA VAL A 93 12.83 20.28 27.95
C VAL A 93 12.40 21.72 28.12
N GLU A 94 12.09 22.38 27.01
CA GLU A 94 11.49 23.71 27.01
C GLU A 94 10.03 23.66 26.53
N PRO A 95 9.06 24.11 27.34
CA PRO A 95 7.67 24.19 26.92
C PRO A 95 7.46 25.40 26.00
N ARG A 96 6.84 25.16 24.84
CA ARG A 96 6.49 26.17 23.83
C ARG A 96 5.02 26.05 23.43
N THR A 97 4.52 27.04 22.70
CA THR A 97 3.19 26.97 22.08
C THR A 97 3.28 27.52 20.67
N ILE A 98 2.63 26.86 19.72
CA ILE A 98 2.49 27.32 18.33
C ILE A 98 1.01 27.47 17.98
N GLN A 99 0.70 28.37 17.05
CA GLN A 99 -0.63 28.54 16.51
C GLN A 99 -0.66 27.94 15.10
N LEU A 100 -1.54 26.97 14.87
CA LEU A 100 -1.81 26.42 13.54
C LEU A 100 -3.06 27.08 12.98
N LEU A 101 -2.94 27.72 11.82
CA LEU A 101 -4.06 28.35 11.14
C LEU A 101 -4.57 27.39 10.06
N PHE A 102 -5.77 26.86 10.25
CA PHE A 102 -6.44 26.00 9.29
C PHE A 102 -7.37 26.82 8.39
N SER A 103 -7.24 26.64 7.08
CA SER A 103 -8.08 27.26 6.05
C SER A 103 -8.43 26.25 4.97
N VAL A 104 -9.40 26.58 4.11
CA VAL A 104 -9.61 25.84 2.86
C VAL A 104 -9.06 26.69 1.72
N ASP A 105 -8.05 26.18 1.03
CA ASP A 105 -7.53 26.73 -0.21
C ASP A 105 -8.31 26.13 -1.40
N VAL A 106 -8.43 26.87 -2.48
CA VAL A 106 -9.15 26.44 -3.69
C VAL A 106 -8.29 26.76 -4.90
N VAL A 107 -7.62 25.73 -5.43
CA VAL A 107 -6.65 25.83 -6.52
C VAL A 107 -7.16 25.01 -7.70
N ASP A 108 -7.28 25.64 -8.87
CA ASP A 108 -7.76 25.02 -10.12
C ASP A 108 -9.10 24.26 -9.98
N GLY A 109 -9.97 24.72 -9.08
CA GLY A 109 -11.27 24.11 -8.80
C GLY A 109 -11.24 22.97 -7.77
N ALA A 110 -10.07 22.52 -7.32
CA ALA A 110 -9.92 21.55 -6.25
C ALA A 110 -9.84 22.25 -4.88
N ALA A 111 -10.63 21.79 -3.91
CA ALA A 111 -10.56 22.27 -2.53
C ALA A 111 -9.58 21.44 -1.70
N GLN A 112 -8.76 22.11 -0.89
CA GLN A 112 -7.79 21.47 -0.01
C GLN A 112 -7.85 22.12 1.37
N LEU A 113 -7.93 21.32 2.44
CA LEU A 113 -7.70 21.82 3.79
C LEU A 113 -6.20 22.06 3.94
N LYS A 114 -5.82 23.32 4.12
CA LYS A 114 -4.45 23.78 4.28
C LYS A 114 -4.21 24.21 5.73
N TRP A 115 -3.00 24.00 6.22
CA TRP A 115 -2.57 24.62 7.47
C TRP A 115 -1.14 25.16 7.38
N SER A 116 -0.87 26.18 8.20
CA SER A 116 0.47 26.71 8.45
C SER A 116 0.67 26.97 9.94
N ALA A 117 1.90 26.80 10.42
CA ALA A 117 2.29 27.12 11.78
C ALA A 117 2.86 28.54 11.89
N GLN A 118 2.31 29.29 12.83
CA GLN A 118 2.85 30.55 13.31
C GLN A 118 3.42 30.35 14.71
N ALA A 119 4.71 30.66 14.88
CA ALA A 119 5.40 30.61 16.15
C ALA A 119 6.06 31.97 16.38
N SER A 120 5.56 32.74 17.34
CA SER A 120 6.12 34.07 17.67
C SER A 120 7.54 34.03 18.24
N TRP A 121 8.03 32.83 18.55
CA TRP A 121 9.37 32.54 19.08
C TRP A 121 10.32 31.94 18.04
N ALA A 122 9.88 31.73 16.79
CA ALA A 122 10.74 31.24 15.71
C ALA A 122 11.08 32.37 14.74
N GLN A 123 12.33 32.44 14.30
CA GLN A 123 12.79 33.40 13.28
C GLN A 123 12.49 32.94 11.86
N ALA A 124 12.30 31.63 11.67
CA ALA A 124 11.85 31.03 10.42
C ALA A 124 10.43 30.49 10.58
N GLU A 125 9.66 30.47 9.49
CA GLU A 125 8.41 29.72 9.44
C GLU A 125 8.70 28.24 9.73
N LEU A 126 7.98 27.65 10.68
CA LEU A 126 8.09 26.22 10.95
C LEU A 126 7.55 25.46 9.73
N PRO A 127 8.24 24.43 9.22
CA PRO A 127 7.82 23.68 8.03
C PRO A 127 6.58 22.79 8.27
N TYR A 128 5.82 23.04 9.32
CA TYR A 128 4.52 22.44 9.61
C TYR A 128 3.43 23.05 8.72
N THR A 129 3.62 22.89 7.41
CA THR A 129 2.56 23.02 6.42
C THR A 129 2.04 21.65 6.06
N GLY A 130 0.80 21.61 5.59
CA GLY A 130 0.23 20.39 5.05
C GLY A 130 -1.11 20.66 4.38
N GLU A 131 -1.44 19.73 3.50
CA GLU A 131 -2.60 19.80 2.62
C GLU A 131 -3.32 18.46 2.69
N LEU A 132 -4.61 18.49 3.06
CA LEU A 132 -5.51 17.34 3.01
C LEU A 132 -6.53 17.62 1.89
N PRO A 133 -6.48 16.89 0.76
CA PRO A 133 -7.44 17.11 -0.32
C PRO A 133 -8.85 16.80 0.14
N MET A 134 -9.79 17.70 -0.15
CA MET A 134 -11.21 17.46 0.10
C MET A 134 -11.76 16.63 -1.07
N PRO A 135 -12.27 15.41 -0.87
CA PRO A 135 -12.81 14.59 -1.94
C PRO A 135 -14.17 15.15 -2.37
N LEU A 136 -14.12 16.06 -3.32
CA LEU A 136 -15.27 16.49 -4.10
C LEU A 136 -15.50 15.46 -5.23
N PRO A 137 -16.74 15.27 -5.70
CA PRO A 137 -16.99 14.53 -6.95
C PRO A 137 -16.21 15.14 -8.11
N ASP A 138 -15.73 14.33 -9.05
CA ASP A 138 -14.75 14.75 -10.09
C ASP A 138 -15.21 15.90 -11.02
N ASN A 139 -16.48 16.31 -10.95
CA ASN A 139 -17.08 17.42 -11.70
C ASN A 139 -17.44 18.65 -10.85
N ALA A 140 -17.23 18.58 -9.53
CA ALA A 140 -17.53 19.65 -8.60
C ALA A 140 -16.37 20.65 -8.57
N ILE A 141 -16.51 21.76 -9.31
CA ILE A 141 -15.57 22.88 -9.23
C ILE A 141 -15.85 23.65 -7.93
N ALA A 142 -14.95 23.54 -6.95
CA ALA A 142 -14.96 24.43 -5.81
C ALA A 142 -14.65 25.87 -6.25
N THR A 143 -15.37 26.83 -5.67
CA THR A 143 -15.06 28.27 -5.83
C THR A 143 -14.94 28.99 -4.49
N ALA A 144 -15.34 28.35 -3.39
CA ALA A 144 -15.19 28.86 -2.04
C ALA A 144 -15.04 27.71 -1.04
N GLY A 145 -14.25 27.94 0.01
CA GLY A 145 -14.15 27.04 1.15
C GLY A 145 -14.18 27.79 2.48
N ALA A 146 -14.40 27.06 3.57
CA ALA A 146 -14.33 27.57 4.94
C ALA A 146 -14.05 26.47 5.97
N VAL A 147 -13.29 26.78 7.02
CA VAL A 147 -13.20 25.98 8.25
C VAL A 147 -13.92 26.74 9.37
N ILE A 148 -14.71 26.02 10.17
CA ILE A 148 -15.49 26.58 11.28
C ILE A 148 -15.36 25.68 12.48
N ALA A 149 -15.13 26.27 13.65
CA ALA A 149 -15.02 25.56 14.91
C ALA A 149 -16.25 25.76 15.78
N SER A 150 -16.57 24.72 16.56
CA SER A 150 -17.52 24.75 17.67
C SER A 150 -16.99 23.85 18.79
N PRO A 151 -17.40 24.02 20.06
CA PRO A 151 -16.88 23.22 21.18
C PRO A 151 -16.97 21.70 21.00
N ALA A 152 -17.90 21.20 20.18
CA ALA A 152 -18.06 19.77 19.91
C ALA A 152 -17.34 19.30 18.64
N LEU A 153 -17.25 20.12 17.60
CA LEU A 153 -16.76 19.71 16.28
C LEU A 153 -16.15 20.84 15.44
N ILE A 154 -15.27 20.44 14.52
CA ILE A 154 -14.78 21.23 13.39
C ILE A 154 -15.60 20.86 12.15
N ALA A 155 -16.07 21.86 11.41
CA ALA A 155 -16.72 21.69 10.12
C ALA A 155 -15.89 22.37 9.01
N ILE A 156 -15.47 21.58 8.03
CA ILE A 156 -14.75 22.01 6.82
C ILE A 156 -15.75 21.95 5.66
N ARG A 157 -16.00 23.10 5.03
CA ARG A 157 -17.06 23.28 4.04
C ARG A 157 -16.52 23.77 2.72
N VAL A 158 -17.16 23.32 1.64
CA VAL A 158 -16.86 23.73 0.26
C VAL A 158 -18.16 24.15 -0.43
N GLY A 159 -18.09 25.20 -1.25
CA GLY A 159 -19.18 25.68 -2.11
C GLY A 159 -18.74 25.74 -3.58
N THR A 160 -19.69 25.54 -4.48
CA THR A 160 -19.50 25.72 -5.93
C THR A 160 -19.76 27.16 -6.36
N ALA A 161 -20.45 27.96 -5.54
CA ALA A 161 -20.63 29.40 -5.76
C ALA A 161 -19.96 30.25 -4.66
N THR A 162 -19.41 31.41 -5.04
CA THR A 162 -18.87 32.39 -4.09
C THR A 162 -19.93 32.99 -3.15
N THR A 163 -21.21 32.90 -3.56
CA THR A 163 -22.40 33.28 -2.80
C THR A 163 -22.87 32.19 -1.83
N ASP A 164 -22.24 31.01 -1.81
CA ASP A 164 -22.62 29.96 -0.87
C ASP A 164 -22.43 30.38 0.58
N VAL A 165 -23.48 30.22 1.38
CA VAL A 165 -23.45 30.45 2.82
C VAL A 165 -22.66 29.31 3.47
N LEU A 166 -21.35 29.51 3.60
CA LEU A 166 -20.46 28.56 4.26
C LEU A 166 -20.32 28.82 5.76
N THR A 167 -20.52 30.05 6.25
CA THR A 167 -20.12 30.54 7.59
C THR A 167 -21.13 30.34 8.74
N THR A 168 -22.26 29.67 8.52
CA THR A 168 -23.24 29.41 9.58
C THR A 168 -22.71 28.45 10.64
N SER A 169 -23.21 28.51 11.87
CA SER A 169 -22.88 27.52 12.90
C SER A 169 -23.19 26.10 12.40
N PRO A 170 -22.29 25.11 12.60
CA PRO A 170 -22.55 23.76 12.15
C PRO A 170 -23.58 23.05 13.05
N VAL A 171 -24.38 22.18 12.44
CA VAL A 171 -25.29 21.27 13.13
C VAL A 171 -24.62 19.90 13.17
N ASP A 172 -24.46 19.32 14.36
CA ASP A 172 -23.78 18.03 14.54
C ASP A 172 -24.47 16.90 13.76
N LYS A 173 -23.69 16.23 12.90
CA LYS A 173 -24.06 15.06 12.09
C LYS A 173 -23.20 13.83 12.40
N LEU A 174 -22.28 13.91 13.37
CA LEU A 174 -21.32 12.86 13.70
C LEU A 174 -22.01 11.58 14.15
N ALA A 175 -23.12 11.70 14.90
CA ALA A 175 -23.94 10.59 15.37
C ALA A 175 -23.11 9.47 16.04
N GLY A 176 -22.17 9.85 16.91
CA GLY A 176 -21.27 8.92 17.63
C GLY A 176 -20.06 8.43 16.83
N ASN A 177 -19.72 9.07 15.71
CA ASN A 177 -18.52 8.80 14.92
C ASN A 177 -17.49 9.92 15.09
N ASP A 178 -16.20 9.61 14.87
CA ASP A 178 -15.13 10.60 14.98
C ASP A 178 -15.19 11.64 13.85
N TRP A 179 -15.75 11.24 12.69
CA TRP A 179 -15.98 12.12 11.54
C TRP A 179 -17.23 11.72 10.74
N THR A 180 -17.78 12.70 10.02
CA THR A 180 -18.79 12.49 8.97
C THR A 180 -18.54 13.43 7.78
N TYR A 181 -18.87 12.98 6.57
CA TYR A 181 -18.88 13.81 5.37
C TYR A 181 -20.26 13.78 4.72
N LEU A 182 -20.82 14.96 4.47
CA LEU A 182 -22.04 15.15 3.71
C LEU A 182 -21.71 15.72 2.32
N ILE A 183 -22.19 15.06 1.26
CA ILE A 183 -22.36 15.66 -0.06
C ILE A 183 -23.83 16.07 -0.18
N SER A 184 -24.11 17.35 -0.42
CA SER A 184 -25.48 17.89 -0.44
C SER A 184 -26.34 17.25 -1.52
N GLY A 185 -27.60 16.96 -1.19
CA GLY A 185 -28.61 16.54 -2.17
C GLY A 185 -28.76 17.54 -3.31
N THR A 186 -28.64 18.85 -3.01
CA THR A 186 -28.69 19.91 -4.02
C THR A 186 -27.55 19.81 -5.04
N PHE A 187 -26.38 19.29 -4.65
CA PHE A 187 -25.27 19.10 -5.59
C PHE A 187 -25.63 18.07 -6.68
N PHE A 188 -26.23 16.95 -6.29
CA PHE A 188 -26.68 15.94 -7.26
C PHE A 188 -27.76 16.50 -8.19
N VAL A 189 -28.67 17.33 -7.67
CA VAL A 189 -29.72 18.00 -8.44
C VAL A 189 -29.14 19.01 -9.43
N ASP A 190 -28.21 19.86 -9.00
CA ASP A 190 -27.57 20.84 -9.88
C ASP A 190 -26.71 20.16 -10.96
N LEU A 191 -26.06 19.03 -10.63
CA LEU A 191 -25.38 18.18 -11.61
C LEU A 191 -26.34 17.58 -12.63
N LEU A 192 -27.48 17.00 -12.21
CA LEU A 192 -28.50 16.50 -13.14
C LEU A 192 -29.06 17.62 -14.02
N LYS A 193 -29.35 18.81 -13.46
CA LYS A 193 -29.85 19.98 -14.21
C LYS A 193 -28.84 20.51 -15.22
N GLN A 194 -27.57 20.65 -14.84
CA GLN A 194 -26.50 21.12 -15.73
C GLN A 194 -26.34 20.15 -16.91
N ASN A 195 -26.36 18.85 -16.60
CA ASN A 195 -26.17 17.78 -17.56
C ASN A 195 -27.38 17.66 -18.51
N LEU A 196 -28.60 17.73 -17.98
CA LEU A 196 -29.83 17.81 -18.77
C LEU A 196 -29.81 19.07 -19.66
N SER A 197 -29.49 20.25 -19.12
CA SER A 197 -29.41 21.49 -19.89
C SER A 197 -28.37 21.43 -21.01
N SER A 198 -27.18 20.88 -20.76
CA SER A 198 -26.17 20.68 -21.81
C SER A 198 -26.62 19.68 -22.86
N ALA A 199 -27.42 18.68 -22.49
CA ALA A 199 -27.91 17.66 -23.40
C ALA A 199 -28.99 18.20 -24.33
N LEU A 200 -30.03 18.84 -23.77
CA LEU A 200 -31.08 19.48 -24.57
C LEU A 200 -30.47 20.54 -25.51
N GLN A 201 -29.50 21.33 -25.04
CA GLN A 201 -28.84 22.36 -25.87
C GLN A 201 -28.03 21.80 -27.06
N LYS A 202 -27.52 20.57 -27.00
CA LYS A 202 -26.83 19.93 -28.15
C LYS A 202 -27.82 19.41 -29.20
N GLU A 203 -29.01 19.01 -28.77
CA GLU A 203 -30.01 18.33 -29.61
C GLU A 203 -31.11 19.25 -30.16
N VAL A 204 -31.11 20.53 -29.77
CA VAL A 204 -32.06 21.53 -30.28
C VAL A 204 -31.67 21.96 -31.68
N GLU A 205 -32.27 21.30 -32.68
CA GLU A 205 -32.21 21.72 -34.08
C GLU A 205 -33.18 22.90 -34.33
N PRO A 206 -32.68 24.07 -34.80
CA PRO A 206 -33.52 25.26 -35.02
C PRO A 206 -34.66 25.02 -36.01
N GLY A 207 -35.90 25.07 -35.50
CA GLY A 207 -37.12 24.88 -36.29
C GLY A 207 -37.73 23.47 -36.22
N GLU A 208 -37.09 22.53 -35.50
CA GLU A 208 -37.65 21.20 -35.24
C GLU A 208 -37.97 20.97 -33.76
N LEU A 209 -37.13 21.49 -32.87
CA LEU A 209 -37.27 21.40 -31.41
C LEU A 209 -36.96 22.76 -30.76
N GLU A 210 -37.64 23.08 -29.67
CA GLU A 210 -37.39 24.26 -28.84
C GLU A 210 -37.40 23.89 -27.35
N ILE A 211 -36.55 24.52 -26.53
CA ILE A 211 -36.58 24.37 -25.06
C ILE A 211 -37.59 25.36 -24.48
N SER A 212 -38.81 24.90 -24.26
CA SER A 212 -39.93 25.70 -23.75
C SER A 212 -39.76 26.09 -22.28
N LYS A 213 -39.14 25.23 -21.46
CA LYS A 213 -38.76 25.55 -20.07
C LYS A 213 -37.33 25.09 -19.78
N VAL A 214 -36.51 26.03 -19.32
CA VAL A 214 -35.13 25.76 -18.84
C VAL A 214 -35.17 24.71 -17.72
N PRO A 215 -34.27 23.69 -17.73
CA PRO A 215 -34.28 22.62 -16.75
C PRO A 215 -34.32 23.09 -15.28
N ARG A 216 -35.21 22.46 -14.52
CA ARG A 216 -35.40 22.63 -13.08
C ARG A 216 -35.07 21.31 -12.39
N GLY A 217 -35.11 21.33 -11.06
CA GLY A 217 -34.83 20.14 -10.27
C GLY A 217 -34.88 20.42 -8.77
N GLU A 218 -35.15 19.39 -8.00
CA GLU A 218 -35.14 19.42 -6.54
C GLU A 218 -34.67 18.09 -5.93
N TRP A 219 -34.27 18.15 -4.64
CA TRP A 219 -33.92 16.96 -3.88
C TRP A 219 -35.15 16.52 -3.10
N GLU A 220 -35.87 15.55 -3.65
CA GLU A 220 -37.07 15.01 -3.03
C GLU A 220 -36.70 14.19 -1.79
N LYS A 221 -37.59 14.17 -0.80
CA LYS A 221 -37.33 13.59 0.54
C LYS A 221 -38.14 12.33 0.84
N SER A 222 -39.09 11.98 -0.02
CA SER A 222 -40.11 10.95 0.22
C SER A 222 -40.68 10.47 -1.11
N PRO A 223 -40.93 9.16 -1.32
CA PRO A 223 -40.80 8.07 -0.34
C PRO A 223 -39.37 7.59 -0.08
N ALA A 224 -38.42 7.90 -0.97
CA ALA A 224 -36.99 7.71 -0.78
C ALA A 224 -36.25 8.97 -1.29
N PRO A 225 -35.11 9.38 -0.69
CA PRO A 225 -34.41 10.56 -1.16
C PRO A 225 -33.82 10.37 -2.57
N CYS A 226 -34.14 11.27 -3.49
CA CYS A 226 -33.66 11.25 -4.86
C CYS A 226 -33.33 12.67 -5.36
N ALA A 227 -32.48 12.74 -6.37
CA ALA A 227 -32.29 13.96 -7.15
C ALA A 227 -33.21 13.89 -8.36
N HIS A 228 -34.16 14.82 -8.46
CA HIS A 228 -35.05 14.94 -9.60
C HIS A 228 -34.68 16.19 -10.39
N ALA A 229 -34.55 16.08 -11.71
CA ALA A 229 -34.43 17.21 -12.62
C ALA A 229 -35.41 17.01 -13.79
N TRP A 230 -36.06 18.08 -14.22
CA TRP A 230 -37.07 18.03 -15.30
C TRP A 230 -36.97 19.24 -16.23
N ALA A 231 -37.46 19.09 -17.44
CA ALA A 231 -37.49 20.12 -18.47
C ALA A 231 -38.69 19.94 -19.40
N GLU A 232 -39.08 21.00 -20.10
CA GLU A 232 -40.12 20.93 -21.13
C GLU A 232 -39.51 21.37 -22.46
N MET A 233 -39.76 20.57 -23.50
CA MET A 233 -39.43 20.89 -24.88
C MET A 233 -40.69 20.91 -25.73
N THR A 234 -40.64 21.60 -26.87
CA THR A 234 -41.71 21.59 -27.88
C THR A 234 -41.15 21.08 -29.20
N ALA A 235 -41.79 20.06 -29.76
CA ALA A 235 -41.53 19.58 -31.12
C ALA A 235 -42.39 20.36 -32.13
N ILE A 236 -41.74 21.21 -32.91
CA ILE A 236 -42.38 22.23 -33.75
C ILE A 236 -43.02 21.58 -34.98
N GLY A 237 -44.32 21.83 -35.20
CA GLY A 237 -45.07 21.39 -36.37
C GLY A 237 -45.11 19.88 -36.62
N ARG A 238 -44.82 19.05 -35.59
CA ARG A 238 -44.62 17.60 -35.75
C ARG A 238 -45.90 16.76 -35.76
N CYS A 239 -47.03 17.28 -35.30
CA CYS A 239 -48.30 16.56 -35.40
C CYS A 239 -49.06 16.84 -36.71
N VAL A 240 -50.07 16.02 -37.01
CA VAL A 240 -51.07 16.28 -38.05
C VAL A 240 -51.63 17.70 -37.84
N TRP A 241 -51.71 18.47 -38.93
CA TRP A 241 -52.06 19.91 -38.95
C TRP A 241 -50.97 20.90 -38.48
N LEU A 242 -49.70 20.48 -38.39
CA LEU A 242 -48.58 21.33 -37.96
C LEU A 242 -48.78 21.88 -36.54
N VAL A 243 -49.38 21.08 -35.67
CA VAL A 243 -49.52 21.41 -34.24
C VAL A 243 -48.23 21.06 -33.52
N ASP A 244 -47.77 22.00 -32.70
CA ASP A 244 -46.62 21.87 -31.82
C ASP A 244 -46.93 20.91 -30.66
N ILE A 245 -46.02 19.99 -30.36
CA ILE A 245 -46.21 18.97 -29.30
C ILE A 245 -45.27 19.29 -28.13
N PRO A 246 -45.78 19.67 -26.95
CA PRO A 246 -44.96 19.76 -25.75
C PRO A 246 -44.61 18.35 -25.25
N ILE A 247 -43.39 18.21 -24.76
CA ILE A 247 -42.75 16.99 -24.27
C ILE A 247 -42.13 17.33 -22.93
N ASP A 248 -42.68 16.77 -21.86
CA ASP A 248 -42.05 16.79 -20.55
C ASP A 248 -40.93 15.73 -20.51
N ILE A 249 -39.78 16.08 -19.94
CA ILE A 249 -38.59 15.23 -19.81
C ILE A 249 -38.18 15.20 -18.35
N ASP A 250 -38.25 14.03 -17.72
CA ASP A 250 -37.94 13.81 -16.31
C ASP A 250 -36.70 12.93 -16.14
N LEU A 251 -35.83 13.32 -15.21
CA LEU A 251 -34.56 12.65 -14.91
C LEU A 251 -34.44 12.45 -13.40
N VAL A 252 -34.64 11.21 -12.94
CA VAL A 252 -34.66 10.84 -11.52
C VAL A 252 -33.44 9.98 -11.18
N GLY A 253 -32.54 10.52 -10.37
CA GLY A 253 -31.42 9.81 -9.75
C GLY A 253 -31.77 9.32 -8.36
N THR A 254 -31.87 8.00 -8.18
CA THR A 254 -32.06 7.33 -6.88
C THR A 254 -30.75 6.72 -6.38
N PHE A 255 -30.61 6.63 -5.06
CA PHE A 255 -29.37 6.27 -4.39
C PHE A 255 -29.63 5.19 -3.33
N GLU A 256 -28.94 4.05 -3.44
CA GLU A 256 -29.01 2.92 -2.52
C GLU A 256 -27.61 2.61 -1.97
N ILE A 257 -27.50 2.23 -0.69
CA ILE A 257 -26.21 1.95 -0.05
C ILE A 257 -26.22 0.56 0.56
N SER A 258 -25.16 -0.21 0.27
CA SER A 258 -24.93 -1.54 0.81
C SER A 258 -23.48 -1.65 1.30
N GLY A 259 -23.27 -1.42 2.60
CA GLY A 259 -21.94 -1.35 3.20
C GLY A 259 -21.14 -0.16 2.67
N SER A 260 -20.02 -0.44 1.99
CA SER A 260 -19.19 0.56 1.28
C SER A 260 -19.60 0.75 -0.18
N ALA A 261 -20.59 0.01 -0.69
CA ALA A 261 -21.07 0.18 -2.05
C ALA A 261 -22.21 1.21 -2.11
N LEU A 262 -22.09 2.19 -3.02
CA LEU A 262 -23.17 3.08 -3.43
C LEU A 262 -23.68 2.62 -4.80
N THR A 263 -24.95 2.26 -4.86
CA THR A 263 -25.68 1.99 -6.09
C THR A 263 -26.49 3.22 -6.48
N ILE A 264 -26.25 3.74 -7.68
CA ILE A 264 -26.98 4.87 -8.26
C ILE A 264 -27.85 4.29 -9.39
N THR A 265 -29.16 4.53 -9.34
CA THR A 265 -30.08 4.19 -10.44
C THR A 265 -30.67 5.48 -11.01
N ILE A 266 -30.40 5.76 -12.28
CA ILE A 266 -30.90 6.91 -13.02
C ILE A 266 -32.01 6.43 -13.96
N VAL A 267 -33.18 7.05 -13.85
CA VAL A 267 -34.31 6.88 -14.76
C VAL A 267 -34.43 8.16 -15.57
N LEU A 268 -34.41 8.05 -16.90
CA LEU A 268 -34.85 9.12 -17.81
C LEU A 268 -36.20 8.69 -18.38
N SER A 269 -37.21 9.54 -18.29
CA SER A 269 -38.53 9.36 -18.89
C SER A 269 -38.95 10.59 -19.68
N TRP A 270 -39.86 10.42 -20.63
CA TRP A 270 -40.44 11.51 -21.41
C TRP A 270 -41.92 11.26 -21.71
N ASP A 271 -42.74 12.29 -21.62
CA ASP A 271 -44.19 12.22 -21.85
C ASP A 271 -44.64 13.33 -22.84
N PRO A 272 -45.13 12.99 -24.04
CA PRO A 272 -45.73 13.95 -24.95
C PRO A 272 -47.21 14.16 -24.61
N ASP A 273 -47.61 15.38 -24.22
CA ASP A 273 -48.97 15.75 -23.76
C ASP A 273 -50.04 15.79 -24.90
N SER A 274 -50.04 14.79 -25.79
CA SER A 274 -50.98 14.68 -26.88
C SER A 274 -51.28 13.24 -27.28
N THR A 275 -52.38 12.72 -26.71
CA THR A 275 -53.05 11.44 -27.04
C THR A 275 -53.37 11.22 -28.53
N TRP A 276 -53.32 12.27 -29.37
CA TRP A 276 -53.51 12.14 -30.82
C TRP A 276 -52.19 12.07 -31.61
N CYS A 277 -51.06 12.36 -30.96
CA CYS A 277 -49.73 12.43 -31.56
C CYS A 277 -48.74 11.43 -30.97
N GLU A 278 -49.07 10.72 -29.86
CA GLU A 278 -48.25 9.69 -29.19
C GLU A 278 -47.50 8.75 -30.16
N ILE A 279 -48.21 8.21 -31.16
CA ILE A 279 -47.68 7.26 -32.16
C ILE A 279 -46.56 7.87 -33.03
N LEU A 280 -46.57 9.19 -33.24
CA LEU A 280 -45.54 9.93 -33.97
C LEU A 280 -44.43 10.45 -33.04
N GLY A 281 -44.79 10.87 -31.82
CA GLY A 281 -43.83 11.36 -30.82
C GLY A 281 -42.77 10.31 -30.46
N SER A 282 -43.19 9.06 -30.22
CA SER A 282 -42.27 7.95 -29.91
C SER A 282 -41.27 7.64 -31.03
N ALA A 283 -41.65 7.84 -32.30
CA ALA A 283 -40.74 7.67 -33.42
C ALA A 283 -39.69 8.80 -33.51
N ILE A 284 -40.13 10.05 -33.28
CA ILE A 284 -39.29 11.26 -33.39
C ILE A 284 -38.27 11.37 -32.24
N LEU A 285 -38.64 10.94 -31.02
CA LEU A 285 -37.79 11.09 -29.83
C LEU A 285 -36.66 10.04 -29.74
N SER A 286 -36.72 8.97 -30.52
CA SER A 286 -35.79 7.84 -30.43
C SER A 286 -34.33 8.09 -30.86
N PRO A 287 -33.98 8.99 -31.80
CA PRO A 287 -32.58 9.36 -32.06
C PRO A 287 -32.08 10.33 -30.98
N PHE A 288 -32.95 11.26 -30.60
CA PHE A 288 -32.76 12.31 -29.61
C PHE A 288 -32.42 11.74 -28.23
N THR A 289 -33.16 10.73 -27.74
CA THR A 289 -32.91 10.11 -26.44
C THR A 289 -31.49 9.58 -26.30
N GLY A 290 -30.94 8.92 -27.32
CA GLY A 290 -29.59 8.37 -27.28
C GLY A 290 -28.50 9.43 -27.09
N SER A 291 -28.63 10.58 -27.76
CA SER A 291 -27.65 11.66 -27.67
C SER A 291 -27.85 12.55 -26.42
N VAL A 292 -29.10 12.76 -26.01
CA VAL A 292 -29.42 13.39 -24.71
C VAL A 292 -28.80 12.60 -23.56
N ILE A 293 -29.01 11.26 -23.52
CA ILE A 293 -28.43 10.38 -22.51
C ILE A 293 -26.90 10.47 -22.50
N ASN A 294 -26.25 10.37 -23.67
CA ASN A 294 -24.79 10.45 -23.78
C ASN A 294 -24.22 11.77 -23.25
N THR A 295 -24.93 12.88 -23.45
CA THR A 295 -24.50 14.19 -22.93
C THR A 295 -24.82 14.38 -21.45
N ILE A 296 -25.97 13.88 -20.96
CA ILE A 296 -26.28 13.87 -19.53
C ILE A 296 -25.19 13.11 -18.75
N LEU A 297 -24.62 12.09 -19.37
CA LEU A 297 -23.63 11.23 -18.76
C LEU A 297 -22.17 11.67 -19.05
N GLU A 298 -21.93 12.74 -19.83
CA GLU A 298 -20.60 13.22 -20.27
C GLU A 298 -19.61 13.60 -19.15
N PRO A 299 -20.02 14.25 -18.05
CA PRO A 299 -19.08 14.63 -17.00
C PRO A 299 -18.63 13.43 -16.15
N PHE A 300 -19.44 12.39 -16.07
CA PHE A 300 -19.19 11.18 -15.29
C PHE A 300 -18.14 10.27 -15.97
N GLN A 301 -17.05 10.84 -16.51
CA GLN A 301 -16.24 10.21 -17.58
C GLN A 301 -14.72 10.00 -17.40
N THR A 302 -14.08 10.36 -16.28
CA THR A 302 -12.59 10.39 -16.18
C THR A 302 -11.94 9.42 -15.17
N ASN A 303 -10.98 8.61 -15.65
CA ASN A 303 -10.26 7.62 -14.83
C ASN A 303 -9.13 8.26 -13.99
N SER A 304 -9.37 8.54 -12.71
CA SER A 304 -8.31 8.82 -11.73
C SER A 304 -8.61 8.19 -10.36
N VAL A 305 -7.66 8.23 -9.42
CA VAL A 305 -7.72 7.44 -8.17
C VAL A 305 -8.76 7.98 -7.15
N ALA A 306 -9.47 9.06 -7.46
CA ALA A 306 -10.64 9.57 -6.72
C ALA A 306 -12.01 9.13 -7.31
N ALA A 307 -12.01 8.35 -8.40
CA ALA A 307 -13.14 8.16 -9.33
C ALA A 307 -14.54 7.95 -8.73
N PHE A 308 -15.32 9.03 -8.73
CA PHE A 308 -16.76 8.95 -8.95
C PHE A 308 -17.06 9.07 -10.46
N VAL A 309 -17.06 7.89 -11.10
CA VAL A 309 -17.65 7.57 -12.42
C VAL A 309 -16.80 7.95 -13.66
N PRO A 310 -16.42 6.97 -14.54
CA PRO A 310 -15.74 7.30 -15.80
C PRO A 310 -16.09 6.53 -17.11
N ILE A 311 -16.89 7.07 -18.08
CA ILE A 311 -17.15 6.43 -19.39
C ILE A 311 -17.70 7.25 -20.63
N ARG A 312 -16.98 7.37 -21.77
CA ARG A 312 -17.51 7.91 -23.10
C ARG A 312 -18.14 6.84 -24.02
N MET A 313 -19.08 7.21 -24.94
CA MET A 313 -19.03 7.00 -26.44
C MET A 313 -20.32 7.41 -27.23
N TYR A 314 -20.31 7.27 -28.58
CA TYR A 314 -21.24 7.82 -29.60
C TYR A 314 -22.35 6.85 -30.13
N ALA A 315 -23.30 7.34 -30.94
CA ALA A 315 -24.57 6.67 -31.36
C ALA A 315 -24.69 6.23 -32.85
N ASP A 316 -25.65 5.32 -33.19
CA ASP A 316 -26.49 5.31 -34.45
C ASP A 316 -27.72 4.31 -34.43
N SER A 317 -28.43 4.12 -35.57
CA SER A 317 -29.67 3.35 -35.99
C SER A 317 -30.02 1.94 -35.40
N GLU A 318 -31.26 1.39 -35.33
CA GLU A 318 -32.67 1.77 -35.69
C GLU A 318 -33.76 1.41 -34.59
N VAL A 319 -34.91 2.10 -34.55
CA VAL A 319 -35.70 2.61 -33.37
C VAL A 319 -36.25 1.69 -32.24
N SER A 320 -37.05 0.64 -32.46
CA SER A 320 -37.64 -0.13 -31.33
C SER A 320 -36.85 -1.40 -30.96
N SER A 321 -36.08 -1.94 -31.89
CA SER A 321 -34.97 -2.88 -31.62
C SER A 321 -33.79 -2.17 -30.95
N ARG A 322 -33.50 -0.91 -31.33
CA ARG A 322 -32.46 -0.04 -30.72
C ARG A 322 -32.53 0.03 -29.21
N MET A 323 -33.75 -0.01 -28.68
CA MET A 323 -33.97 0.17 -27.25
C MET A 323 -33.40 -1.00 -26.44
N GLU A 324 -33.27 -2.19 -27.02
CA GLU A 324 -32.49 -3.30 -26.44
C GLU A 324 -30.99 -3.03 -26.59
N ASP A 325 -30.54 -2.63 -27.79
CA ASP A 325 -29.14 -2.40 -28.20
C ASP A 325 -28.49 -1.09 -27.71
N VAL A 326 -29.17 -0.25 -26.91
CA VAL A 326 -28.47 0.81 -26.18
C VAL A 326 -27.63 0.18 -25.08
N ASP A 327 -26.37 -0.09 -25.45
CA ASP A 327 -25.30 -0.56 -24.58
C ASP A 327 -25.29 0.26 -23.28
N PRO A 328 -24.97 -0.35 -22.13
CA PRO A 328 -24.81 0.41 -20.90
C PRO A 328 -23.78 1.52 -21.16
N PRO A 329 -23.91 2.68 -20.50
CA PRO A 329 -23.03 3.81 -20.75
C PRO A 329 -21.56 3.53 -20.37
N GLY A 330 -21.24 2.29 -19.98
CA GLY A 330 -20.02 1.47 -20.16
C GLY A 330 -19.52 0.81 -18.86
N PRO A 331 -18.21 0.63 -18.57
CA PRO A 331 -17.76 -0.30 -17.53
C PRO A 331 -18.30 0.05 -16.13
N GLY A 332 -19.17 -0.82 -15.64
CA GLY A 332 -19.75 -0.75 -14.29
C GLY A 332 -21.17 -0.19 -14.21
N PHE A 333 -21.73 0.36 -15.30
CA PHE A 333 -23.18 0.45 -15.44
C PHE A 333 -23.73 -0.85 -16.02
N GLN A 334 -24.90 -1.24 -15.55
CA GLN A 334 -25.76 -2.23 -16.19
C GLN A 334 -27.07 -1.50 -16.52
N LYS A 335 -27.48 -1.59 -17.79
CA LYS A 335 -28.85 -1.24 -18.17
C LYS A 335 -29.76 -2.29 -17.56
N VAL A 336 -30.68 -1.86 -16.70
CA VAL A 336 -31.50 -2.77 -15.90
C VAL A 336 -32.81 -3.08 -16.61
N GLU A 337 -33.41 -2.04 -17.20
CA GLU A 337 -34.75 -2.09 -17.78
C GLU A 337 -34.89 -1.00 -18.84
N THR A 338 -35.60 -1.32 -19.91
CA THR A 338 -36.19 -0.34 -20.82
C THR A 338 -37.69 -0.34 -20.52
N GLY A 339 -38.30 0.83 -20.35
CA GLY A 339 -39.76 0.95 -20.31
C GLY A 339 -40.38 0.53 -21.65
N ALA A 340 -41.69 0.32 -21.68
CA ALA A 340 -42.36 -0.19 -22.88
C ALA A 340 -42.24 0.76 -24.09
N THR A 341 -42.17 2.09 -23.85
CA THR A 341 -42.12 3.12 -24.91
C THR A 341 -41.46 4.45 -24.50
N ASP A 342 -41.27 4.73 -23.22
CA ASP A 342 -41.25 6.09 -22.65
C ASP A 342 -40.13 6.36 -21.63
N SER A 343 -39.31 5.35 -21.30
CA SER A 343 -38.30 5.47 -20.24
C SER A 343 -37.12 4.50 -20.39
N VAL A 344 -35.96 4.89 -19.84
CA VAL A 344 -34.74 4.07 -19.80
C VAL A 344 -34.11 4.13 -18.40
N THR A 345 -33.76 2.97 -17.84
CA THR A 345 -33.18 2.84 -16.49
C THR A 345 -31.73 2.31 -16.51
N TYR A 346 -30.82 3.12 -15.98
CA TYR A 346 -29.40 2.81 -15.84
C TYR A 346 -29.01 2.64 -14.37
N ARG A 347 -28.27 1.58 -14.03
CA ARG A 347 -27.76 1.36 -12.67
C ARG A 347 -26.25 1.17 -12.66
N ARG A 348 -25.55 1.85 -11.75
CA ARG A 348 -24.13 1.61 -11.44
C ARG A 348 -23.95 1.36 -9.96
N THR A 349 -23.00 0.49 -9.63
CA THR A 349 -22.50 0.36 -8.26
C THR A 349 -21.05 0.81 -8.20
N THR A 350 -20.72 1.70 -7.27
CA THR A 350 -19.35 2.20 -7.02
C THR A 350 -18.95 1.96 -5.57
N GLN A 351 -17.65 1.91 -5.28
CA GLN A 351 -17.15 1.83 -3.90
C GLN A 351 -16.92 3.23 -3.36
N LEU A 352 -17.39 3.48 -2.13
CA LEU A 352 -17.14 4.70 -1.38
C LEU A 352 -15.69 4.70 -0.88
N GLY A 353 -14.92 5.71 -1.31
CA GLY A 353 -13.53 5.91 -0.90
C GLY A 353 -13.39 6.55 0.48
N VAL A 354 -12.15 6.63 0.97
CA VAL A 354 -11.79 7.33 2.21
C VAL A 354 -10.80 8.47 1.92
N PHE A 355 -10.87 9.51 2.74
CA PHE A 355 -10.08 10.75 2.70
C PHE A 355 -8.55 10.56 2.90
N GLY A 356 -8.11 9.31 3.05
CA GLY A 356 -6.73 8.91 3.32
C GLY A 356 -6.66 7.77 4.33
N ASN A 357 -5.46 7.24 4.55
CA ASN A 357 -5.22 6.05 5.40
C ASN A 357 -5.63 6.21 6.89
N GLN A 358 -5.96 7.43 7.32
CA GLN A 358 -6.37 7.76 8.69
C GLN A 358 -7.89 7.78 8.87
N PHE A 359 -8.65 8.03 7.81
CA PHE A 359 -10.11 8.07 7.86
C PHE A 359 -10.64 6.66 7.58
N LEU A 360 -11.08 5.96 8.62
CA LEU A 360 -11.60 4.60 8.52
C LEU A 360 -13.12 4.63 8.31
N PHE A 361 -13.58 4.33 7.11
CA PHE A 361 -15.01 4.21 6.79
C PHE A 361 -15.70 3.17 7.68
N LYS A 362 -16.90 3.50 8.19
CA LYS A 362 -17.77 2.59 8.93
C LYS A 362 -19.11 2.37 8.24
N SER A 363 -19.73 3.45 7.75
CA SER A 363 -21.10 3.42 7.22
C SER A 363 -21.38 4.61 6.31
N ALA A 364 -22.35 4.48 5.42
CA ALA A 364 -22.95 5.60 4.72
C ALA A 364 -24.48 5.49 4.72
N ALA A 365 -25.17 6.61 4.51
CA ALA A 365 -26.61 6.73 4.44
C ALA A 365 -27.02 7.81 3.43
N VAL A 366 -28.14 7.61 2.74
CA VAL A 366 -28.79 8.67 1.95
C VAL A 366 -29.86 9.31 2.84
N THR A 367 -29.79 10.61 3.04
CA THR A 367 -30.64 11.36 3.97
C THR A 367 -31.39 12.48 3.26
N SER A 368 -32.32 13.14 3.95
CA SER A 368 -33.00 14.33 3.43
C SER A 368 -32.07 15.53 3.16
N ALA A 369 -30.79 15.43 3.53
CA ALA A 369 -29.76 16.44 3.26
C ALA A 369 -28.81 16.04 2.12
N GLY A 370 -28.75 14.76 1.72
CA GLY A 370 -27.85 14.26 0.67
C GLY A 370 -27.21 12.91 1.01
N LEU A 371 -25.99 12.69 0.53
CA LEU A 371 -25.20 11.48 0.81
C LEU A 371 -24.28 11.71 2.01
N GLU A 372 -24.50 10.99 3.10
CA GLU A 372 -23.69 11.03 4.32
C GLU A 372 -22.78 9.81 4.43
N MET A 373 -21.50 10.02 4.70
CA MET A 373 -20.51 8.99 5.02
C MET A 373 -19.98 9.23 6.44
N ARG A 374 -19.67 8.17 7.20
CA ARG A 374 -19.22 8.25 8.60
C ARG A 374 -18.12 7.24 8.88
N GLY A 375 -17.27 7.55 9.86
CA GLY A 375 -16.16 6.66 10.21
C GLY A 375 -15.45 7.01 11.51
N SER A 376 -14.42 6.22 11.80
CA SER A 376 -13.44 6.55 12.84
C SER A 376 -12.22 7.24 12.28
N LEU A 377 -11.58 8.09 13.07
CA LEU A 377 -10.33 8.75 12.76
C LEU A 377 -9.21 8.02 13.51
N LYS A 378 -8.28 7.42 12.77
CA LYS A 378 -7.10 6.77 13.33
C LYS A 378 -5.93 7.77 13.30
N PRO A 379 -5.60 8.44 14.43
CA PRO A 379 -4.44 9.32 14.48
C PRO A 379 -3.16 8.52 14.17
N ARG A 380 -2.14 9.20 13.64
CA ARG A 380 -0.83 8.57 13.43
C ARG A 380 -0.28 8.05 14.77
N PRO A 381 0.26 6.82 14.82
CA PRO A 381 0.75 6.25 16.06
C PRO A 381 1.99 7.01 16.54
N GLY A 382 1.95 7.44 17.81
CA GLY A 382 3.14 7.69 18.63
C GLY A 382 4.05 8.88 18.29
N LEU A 383 4.98 9.12 19.20
CA LEU A 383 6.17 9.93 18.94
C LEU A 383 7.05 9.26 17.88
N LYS A 384 7.78 10.07 17.13
CA LYS A 384 8.95 9.59 16.40
C LYS A 384 9.97 8.96 17.34
N GLY A 385 10.55 7.88 16.86
CA GLY A 385 11.74 7.28 17.44
C GLY A 385 12.75 6.95 16.36
N LEU A 386 13.96 6.63 16.80
CA LEU A 386 15.05 6.19 15.93
C LEU A 386 15.69 4.99 16.61
N VAL A 387 15.64 3.85 15.92
CA VAL A 387 16.27 2.58 16.31
C VAL A 387 17.33 2.23 15.27
N GLY A 388 18.30 1.41 15.63
CA GLY A 388 19.37 1.06 14.71
C GLY A 388 20.29 -0.03 15.22
N GLU A 389 21.23 -0.39 14.36
CA GLU A 389 22.27 -1.39 14.58
C GLU A 389 23.59 -0.81 14.05
N PHE A 390 24.74 -1.27 14.56
CA PHE A 390 26.04 -0.83 14.06
C PHE A 390 27.05 -1.97 14.00
N SER A 391 28.04 -1.82 13.12
CA SER A 391 29.24 -2.67 13.10
C SER A 391 30.47 -1.83 13.40
N VAL A 392 31.34 -2.33 14.27
CA VAL A 392 32.65 -1.73 14.51
C VAL A 392 33.60 -1.95 13.32
N PRO A 393 34.45 -0.97 12.98
CA PRO A 393 35.46 -1.11 11.94
C PRO A 393 36.49 -2.18 12.32
N GLY A 394 36.89 -3.02 11.37
CA GLY A 394 37.80 -4.11 11.70
C GLY A 394 38.37 -4.87 10.50
N PHE A 395 39.34 -5.72 10.78
CA PHE A 395 39.88 -6.67 9.81
C PHE A 395 39.12 -7.99 9.87
N GLY A 396 38.77 -8.54 8.72
CA GLY A 396 38.17 -9.85 8.58
C GLY A 396 38.66 -10.54 7.29
N TYR A 397 38.34 -11.81 7.12
CA TYR A 397 38.68 -12.52 5.89
C TYR A 397 37.60 -12.29 4.81
N GLN A 398 37.98 -11.71 3.67
CA GLN A 398 37.14 -11.71 2.47
C GLN A 398 37.59 -12.80 1.49
N MET A 399 36.61 -13.41 0.82
CA MET A 399 36.77 -14.29 -0.32
C MET A 399 36.06 -13.68 -1.53
N ALA A 400 36.69 -13.73 -2.70
CA ALA A 400 36.09 -13.42 -4.00
C ALA A 400 36.50 -14.51 -5.01
N CYS A 401 35.54 -15.01 -5.79
CA CYS A 401 35.75 -16.17 -6.67
C CYS A 401 36.07 -15.83 -8.13
N GLU A 402 35.98 -14.56 -8.54
CA GLU A 402 36.12 -14.14 -9.93
C GLU A 402 37.15 -13.00 -10.10
N PRO A 403 37.94 -12.96 -11.19
CA PRO A 403 38.17 -14.02 -12.18
C PRO A 403 39.16 -15.10 -11.66
N SER A 404 39.54 -15.04 -10.38
CA SER A 404 40.40 -16.02 -9.73
C SER A 404 40.05 -16.08 -8.24
N PRO A 405 40.08 -17.26 -7.58
CA PRO A 405 39.88 -17.36 -6.15
C PRO A 405 40.90 -16.51 -5.39
N THR A 406 40.43 -15.42 -4.78
CA THR A 406 41.24 -14.57 -3.91
C THR A 406 40.65 -14.62 -2.51
N ALA A 407 41.49 -15.03 -1.56
CA ALA A 407 41.20 -15.00 -0.15
C ALA A 407 42.26 -14.12 0.53
N GLY A 408 41.80 -13.10 1.25
CA GLY A 408 42.65 -12.10 1.85
C GLY A 408 42.05 -11.58 3.14
N VAL A 409 42.91 -11.01 3.98
CA VAL A 409 42.43 -10.10 5.02
C VAL A 409 42.01 -8.81 4.35
N LYS A 410 40.84 -8.30 4.73
CA LYS A 410 40.29 -7.04 4.26
C LYS A 410 39.79 -6.23 5.43
N TRP A 411 39.89 -4.91 5.28
CA TRP A 411 39.24 -3.95 6.15
C TRP A 411 37.75 -3.83 5.83
N PHE A 412 36.93 -4.04 6.85
CA PHE A 412 35.52 -3.74 6.85
C PHE A 412 35.34 -2.39 7.56
N PRO A 413 34.83 -1.35 6.86
CA PRO A 413 34.52 -0.07 7.48
C PRO A 413 33.43 -0.24 8.55
N GLY A 414 33.41 0.69 9.51
CA GLY A 414 32.27 0.77 10.44
C GLY A 414 30.99 1.09 9.69
N THR A 415 29.86 0.56 10.14
CA THR A 415 28.54 0.86 9.56
C THR A 415 27.55 1.19 10.65
N VAL A 416 26.57 2.03 10.33
CA VAL A 416 25.40 2.29 11.18
C VAL A 416 24.15 2.19 10.30
N SER A 417 23.23 1.33 10.70
CA SER A 417 21.87 1.24 10.17
C SER A 417 20.91 1.98 11.10
N LEU A 418 20.03 2.80 10.55
CA LEU A 418 19.01 3.55 11.28
C LEU A 418 17.64 3.38 10.62
N ARG A 419 16.61 3.12 11.43
CA ARG A 419 15.20 3.04 11.01
C ARG A 419 14.34 3.98 11.86
N GLY A 420 13.49 4.75 11.20
CA GLY A 420 12.54 5.64 11.86
C GLY A 420 11.34 4.85 12.41
N VAL A 421 11.09 4.96 13.71
CA VAL A 421 9.87 4.44 14.35
C VAL A 421 8.77 5.51 14.20
N ASN A 422 7.59 5.09 13.74
CA ASN A 422 6.46 5.98 13.43
C ASN A 422 6.77 7.07 12.37
N HIS A 423 7.78 6.83 11.52
CA HIS A 423 8.16 7.70 10.42
C HIS A 423 7.91 7.03 9.06
N ILE A 424 7.72 7.82 8.01
CA ILE A 424 7.48 7.35 6.64
C ILE A 424 8.77 7.54 5.85
N GLY A 425 9.42 6.44 5.48
CA GLY A 425 10.70 6.45 4.77
C GLY A 425 11.92 6.29 5.69
N PRO A 426 13.14 6.22 5.10
CA PRO A 426 14.38 6.21 5.85
C PRO A 426 14.64 7.58 6.50
N PRO A 427 15.24 7.64 7.71
CA PRO A 427 15.63 8.90 8.35
C PRO A 427 16.56 9.75 7.46
N HIS A 428 16.38 11.06 7.46
CA HIS A 428 17.26 11.99 6.76
C HIS A 428 18.39 12.47 7.67
N VAL A 429 19.65 12.40 7.22
CA VAL A 429 20.81 12.89 7.98
C VAL A 429 21.12 14.34 7.61
N PHE A 430 21.30 15.19 8.62
CA PHE A 430 21.88 16.53 8.45
C PHE A 430 23.40 16.39 8.28
N THR A 431 23.82 16.11 7.04
CA THR A 431 25.20 15.69 6.72
C THR A 431 26.28 16.69 7.14
N GLU A 432 25.94 17.98 7.17
CA GLU A 432 26.83 19.08 7.59
C GLU A 432 27.04 19.14 9.12
N SER A 433 26.15 18.52 9.89
CA SER A 433 26.21 18.49 11.35
C SER A 433 26.79 17.20 11.93
N THR A 434 26.92 16.13 11.13
CA THR A 434 27.53 14.85 11.56
C THR A 434 28.91 15.09 12.18
N ALA A 435 29.03 14.86 13.50
CA ALA A 435 30.26 15.09 14.24
C ALA A 435 31.09 13.80 14.29
N LEU A 436 32.35 13.87 13.86
CA LEU A 436 33.31 12.77 13.92
C LEU A 436 34.38 13.06 14.97
N THR A 437 34.73 12.05 15.76
CA THR A 437 35.88 12.09 16.67
C THR A 437 36.91 11.04 16.25
N PRO A 438 38.18 11.39 16.03
CA PRO A 438 38.65 12.76 15.75
C PRO A 438 37.96 13.37 14.50
N PRO A 439 38.02 14.70 14.31
CA PRO A 439 37.51 15.32 13.09
C PRO A 439 38.15 14.71 11.83
N ASN A 440 37.33 14.46 10.80
CA ASN A 440 37.73 13.76 9.58
C ASN A 440 38.22 12.31 9.78
N ALA A 441 37.82 11.62 10.86
CA ALA A 441 38.17 10.22 11.09
C ALA A 441 37.76 9.28 9.93
N TRP A 442 36.70 9.63 9.21
CA TRP A 442 36.06 8.78 8.21
C TRP A 442 35.58 9.57 6.99
N ALA A 443 35.67 8.97 5.81
CA ALA A 443 34.90 9.35 4.63
C ALA A 443 33.49 8.72 4.73
N VAL A 444 32.50 9.53 5.06
CA VAL A 444 31.12 9.07 5.29
C VAL A 444 30.39 8.86 3.97
N VAL A 445 29.83 7.67 3.76
CA VAL A 445 29.05 7.29 2.57
C VAL A 445 27.64 6.88 3.01
N TYR A 446 26.63 7.54 2.44
CA TYR A 446 25.22 7.26 2.70
C TYR A 446 24.67 6.37 1.59
N ASP A 447 24.29 5.14 1.90
CA ASP A 447 23.75 4.21 0.90
C ASP A 447 22.28 4.53 0.60
N LYS A 448 22.03 5.01 -0.62
CA LYS A 448 20.69 5.33 -1.13
C LYS A 448 19.97 4.10 -1.70
N SER A 449 20.64 2.96 -1.88
CA SER A 449 19.99 1.75 -2.41
C SER A 449 18.94 1.16 -1.44
N ALA A 450 19.06 1.47 -0.14
CA ALA A 450 18.13 1.07 0.92
C ALA A 450 16.78 1.84 0.93
N TYR A 451 16.50 2.73 -0.04
CA TYR A 451 15.24 3.48 -0.12
C TYR A 451 13.96 2.60 -0.10
N PHE A 452 14.04 1.34 -0.50
CA PHE A 452 12.92 0.39 -0.44
C PHE A 452 12.68 -0.26 0.94
N ALA A 453 13.58 -0.05 1.91
CA ALA A 453 13.59 -0.74 3.21
C ALA A 453 13.16 0.13 4.42
N ASN A 454 12.85 1.43 4.20
CA ASN A 454 12.70 2.43 5.28
C ASN A 454 13.94 2.51 6.21
N GLU A 455 15.11 2.19 5.68
CA GLU A 455 16.36 2.05 6.42
C GLU A 455 17.44 2.93 5.79
N LEU A 456 18.14 3.68 6.64
CA LEU A 456 19.28 4.49 6.30
C LEU A 456 20.54 3.71 6.70
N VAL A 457 21.43 3.41 5.74
CA VAL A 457 22.73 2.79 6.03
C VAL A 457 23.84 3.79 5.76
N VAL A 458 24.65 4.04 6.79
CA VAL A 458 25.81 4.93 6.77
C VAL A 458 27.08 4.10 6.91
N THR A 459 28.01 4.24 5.97
CA THR A 459 29.30 3.55 5.97
C THR A 459 30.44 4.53 6.22
N PHE A 460 31.36 4.16 7.10
CA PHE A 460 32.47 4.99 7.56
C PHE A 460 33.79 4.48 6.97
N ASN A 461 34.11 4.91 5.75
CA ASN A 461 35.30 4.49 5.01
C ASN A 461 36.56 5.22 5.48
N ASP A 462 37.74 4.67 5.17
CA ASP A 462 39.01 5.33 5.43
C ASP A 462 39.03 6.75 4.81
N PRO A 463 39.55 7.77 5.52
CA PRO A 463 39.54 9.15 5.03
C PRO A 463 40.53 9.35 3.86
N PRO A 464 40.36 10.41 3.04
CA PRO A 464 41.24 10.66 1.91
C PRO A 464 42.71 10.84 2.34
N GLY A 465 43.58 9.94 1.88
CA GLY A 465 45.02 9.97 2.13
C GLY A 465 45.55 8.67 2.73
N GLN A 466 45.00 8.23 3.87
CA GLN A 466 45.32 6.97 4.54
C GLN A 466 44.37 6.70 5.72
N ARG A 467 44.31 5.45 6.19
CA ARG A 467 43.63 5.10 7.45
C ARG A 467 44.27 5.81 8.64
N LEU A 468 43.46 6.10 9.66
CA LEU A 468 43.93 6.55 10.97
C LEU A 468 44.92 5.57 11.63
N PRO A 469 45.83 6.03 12.50
CA PRO A 469 46.73 5.16 13.26
C PRO A 469 45.99 4.12 14.11
N ILE A 470 46.58 2.93 14.23
CA ILE A 470 46.14 1.88 15.15
C ILE A 470 46.06 2.45 16.59
N GLY A 471 44.99 2.11 17.32
CA GLY A 471 44.75 2.62 18.67
C GLY A 471 44.11 4.01 18.74
N THR A 472 43.84 4.66 17.59
CA THR A 472 43.06 5.91 17.58
C THR A 472 41.60 5.60 17.90
N GLU A 473 41.10 6.10 19.04
CA GLU A 473 39.67 6.04 19.38
C GLU A 473 38.82 6.76 18.35
N THR A 474 37.72 6.15 17.93
CA THR A 474 36.83 6.70 16.90
C THR A 474 35.37 6.66 17.31
N SER A 475 34.64 7.74 17.06
CA SER A 475 33.20 7.83 17.30
C SER A 475 32.50 8.78 16.34
N VAL A 476 31.18 8.66 16.23
CA VAL A 476 30.30 9.51 15.43
C VAL A 476 29.08 9.93 16.23
N VAL A 477 28.63 11.17 16.02
CA VAL A 477 27.26 11.61 16.33
C VAL A 477 26.54 11.91 15.01
N LEU A 478 25.45 11.19 14.77
CA LEU A 478 24.54 11.36 13.64
C LEU A 478 23.38 12.25 14.07
N PHE A 479 23.17 13.35 13.35
CA PHE A 479 22.01 14.22 13.49
C PHE A 479 21.01 13.88 12.40
N THR A 480 19.79 13.51 12.78
CA THR A 480 18.74 13.15 11.82
C THR A 480 17.47 13.94 12.06
N ASP A 481 16.60 13.97 11.06
CA ASP A 481 15.22 14.49 11.17
C ASP A 481 14.28 13.70 12.10
N CYS A 482 14.82 12.65 12.74
CA CYS A 482 14.18 11.81 13.74
C CYS A 482 14.92 11.80 15.10
N GLY A 483 15.95 12.64 15.27
CA GLY A 483 16.74 12.79 16.50
C GLY A 483 18.24 12.49 16.32
N ILE A 484 18.98 12.51 17.43
CA ILE A 484 20.45 12.48 17.50
C ILE A 484 20.90 11.15 18.08
N ARG A 485 21.87 10.47 17.45
CA ARG A 485 22.42 9.19 17.94
C ARG A 485 23.94 9.16 17.88
N GLY A 486 24.55 8.62 18.92
CA GLY A 486 25.99 8.40 19.01
C GLY A 486 26.33 6.94 18.75
N VAL A 487 27.50 6.70 18.17
CA VAL A 487 28.15 5.39 18.11
C VAL A 487 29.62 5.55 18.43
N ASN A 488 30.09 4.81 19.41
CA ASN A 488 31.50 4.61 19.69
C ASN A 488 32.00 3.38 18.91
N PHE A 489 32.85 3.61 17.91
CA PHE A 489 33.48 2.54 17.14
C PHE A 489 34.70 1.95 17.87
N GLY A 490 35.17 2.60 18.94
CA GLY A 490 36.36 2.21 19.68
C GLY A 490 37.66 2.52 18.93
N PRO A 491 38.78 1.92 19.37
CA PRO A 491 40.09 2.14 18.77
C PRO A 491 40.22 1.40 17.43
N ILE A 492 40.85 2.03 16.43
CA ILE A 492 41.25 1.37 15.18
C ILE A 492 42.09 0.12 15.51
N PRO A 493 41.61 -1.11 15.20
CA PRO A 493 42.30 -2.33 15.58
C PRO A 493 43.57 -2.54 14.74
N ALA A 494 44.53 -3.25 15.31
CA ALA A 494 45.70 -3.73 14.58
C ALA A 494 45.31 -4.84 13.59
N ASP A 495 46.02 -4.94 12.46
CA ASP A 495 45.90 -6.08 11.57
C ASP A 495 46.65 -7.29 12.15
N THR A 496 46.00 -8.01 13.06
CA THR A 496 46.51 -9.27 13.61
C THR A 496 46.30 -10.45 12.66
N LEU A 497 45.37 -10.34 11.70
CA LEU A 497 44.97 -11.44 10.82
C LEU A 497 45.96 -11.65 9.66
N SER A 498 46.59 -10.59 9.15
CA SER A 498 47.58 -10.68 8.06
C SER A 498 48.88 -11.31 8.51
N GLY A 499 49.20 -11.23 9.81
CA GLY A 499 50.35 -11.92 10.42
C GLY A 499 50.16 -13.44 10.52
N ASP A 500 48.92 -13.93 10.64
CA ASP A 500 48.64 -15.36 10.73
C ASP A 500 48.67 -16.04 9.35
N THR A 501 49.88 -16.33 8.90
CA THR A 501 50.13 -17.03 7.62
C THR A 501 49.62 -18.48 7.61
N ALA A 502 49.24 -19.06 8.75
CA ALA A 502 48.68 -20.40 8.83
C ALA A 502 47.16 -20.36 8.61
N VAL A 503 46.44 -19.50 9.34
CA VAL A 503 45.00 -19.27 9.15
C VAL A 503 44.73 -18.68 7.77
N LEU A 504 45.51 -17.71 7.29
CA LEU A 504 45.34 -17.17 5.94
C LEU A 504 45.60 -18.23 4.85
N ARG A 505 46.50 -19.20 5.08
CA ARG A 505 46.73 -20.32 4.15
C ARG A 505 45.58 -21.32 4.17
N ASN A 506 45.02 -21.61 5.35
CA ASN A 506 43.83 -22.43 5.48
C ASN A 506 42.61 -21.74 4.84
N TRP A 507 42.44 -20.43 5.02
CA TRP A 507 41.38 -19.65 4.37
C TRP A 507 41.56 -19.58 2.86
N LYS A 508 42.79 -19.44 2.35
CA LYS A 508 43.08 -19.56 0.91
C LYS A 508 42.82 -20.96 0.37
N ARG A 509 43.12 -22.02 1.13
CA ARG A 509 42.77 -23.39 0.74
C ARG A 509 41.25 -23.58 0.70
N ALA A 510 40.54 -23.13 1.74
CA ALA A 510 39.08 -23.14 1.80
C ALA A 510 38.50 -22.36 0.62
N ALA A 511 38.96 -21.14 0.34
CA ALA A 511 38.52 -20.35 -0.81
C ALA A 511 38.82 -21.03 -2.15
N ASN A 512 39.98 -21.68 -2.31
CA ASN A 512 40.27 -22.46 -3.52
C ASN A 512 39.37 -23.70 -3.64
N GLN A 513 38.94 -24.31 -2.55
CA GLN A 513 37.96 -25.42 -2.55
C GLN A 513 36.55 -24.90 -2.87
N ILE A 514 36.11 -23.86 -2.18
CA ILE A 514 34.79 -23.20 -2.32
C ILE A 514 34.63 -22.64 -3.73
N CYS A 515 35.54 -21.78 -4.17
CA CYS A 515 35.52 -21.20 -5.50
C CYS A 515 35.89 -22.23 -6.58
N GLY A 516 36.72 -23.23 -6.28
CA GLY A 516 37.01 -24.33 -7.21
C GLY A 516 35.75 -25.15 -7.56
N ALA A 517 34.96 -25.49 -6.54
CA ALA A 517 33.65 -26.13 -6.70
C ALA A 517 32.60 -25.25 -7.40
N ILE A 518 32.82 -23.93 -7.45
CA ILE A 518 32.02 -22.98 -8.26
C ILE A 518 32.52 -22.96 -9.72
N THR A 519 33.83 -23.00 -9.97
CA THR A 519 34.41 -22.81 -11.31
C THR A 519 34.47 -24.07 -12.18
N ASP A 520 34.58 -25.27 -11.60
CA ASP A 520 34.46 -26.52 -12.38
C ASP A 520 33.81 -27.66 -11.55
N PRO A 521 32.46 -27.68 -11.45
CA PRO A 521 31.73 -28.71 -10.72
C PRO A 521 31.71 -30.08 -11.41
N TRP A 522 32.42 -30.28 -12.53
CA TRP A 522 32.33 -31.48 -13.38
C TRP A 522 33.52 -32.44 -13.29
N THR A 523 34.57 -32.07 -12.55
CA THR A 523 35.86 -32.79 -12.56
C THR A 523 35.87 -34.12 -11.81
N GLU A 524 35.02 -34.32 -10.80
CA GLU A 524 34.84 -35.62 -10.15
C GLU A 524 33.71 -36.42 -10.81
N GLN A 525 34.05 -37.19 -11.84
CA GLN A 525 33.19 -38.27 -12.34
C GLN A 525 33.42 -39.54 -11.52
N ILE A 526 32.41 -39.93 -10.73
CA ILE A 526 32.39 -41.21 -9.99
C ILE A 526 31.28 -42.08 -10.61
N ASP A 527 31.64 -43.26 -11.12
CA ASP A 527 30.73 -44.23 -11.75
C ASP A 527 29.77 -43.65 -12.80
N GLY A 528 30.28 -42.74 -13.64
CA GLY A 528 29.51 -42.07 -14.71
C GLY A 528 28.52 -41.00 -14.21
N ARG A 529 28.68 -40.54 -12.96
CA ARG A 529 27.84 -39.53 -12.31
C ARG A 529 28.71 -38.35 -11.93
N VAL A 530 28.13 -37.17 -11.94
CA VAL A 530 28.76 -35.95 -11.43
C VAL A 530 28.13 -35.64 -10.09
N ILE A 531 28.95 -35.59 -9.05
CA ILE A 531 28.48 -35.36 -7.68
C ILE A 531 28.78 -33.92 -7.29
N LEU A 532 27.74 -33.11 -7.20
CA LEU A 532 27.84 -31.75 -6.69
C LEU A 532 27.99 -31.79 -5.17
N GLU A 533 29.11 -31.25 -4.68
CA GLU A 533 29.44 -31.15 -3.27
C GLU A 533 28.97 -29.83 -2.63
N TRP A 534 29.29 -29.64 -1.35
CA TRP A 534 29.12 -28.36 -0.66
C TRP A 534 30.00 -27.28 -1.31
N MET A 535 29.41 -26.17 -1.73
CA MET A 535 30.20 -24.98 -2.08
C MET A 535 30.78 -24.32 -0.83
N VAL A 536 30.19 -24.50 0.35
CA VAL A 536 30.75 -24.10 1.65
C VAL A 536 30.46 -25.22 2.66
N ASN A 537 31.48 -25.79 3.29
CA ASN A 537 31.28 -26.84 4.29
C ASN A 537 30.71 -26.23 5.60
N PRO A 538 29.50 -26.59 6.05
CA PRO A 538 28.87 -26.00 7.22
C PRO A 538 29.48 -26.47 8.56
N LEU A 539 30.43 -27.42 8.57
CA LEU A 539 31.26 -27.69 9.76
C LEU A 539 32.27 -26.57 10.06
N LEU A 540 32.22 -25.46 9.32
CA LEU A 540 32.90 -24.20 9.63
C LEU A 540 31.98 -23.18 10.34
N ASP A 541 30.71 -23.51 10.58
CA ASP A 541 29.86 -22.79 11.52
C ASP A 541 30.38 -23.05 12.96
N PRO A 542 30.59 -22.03 13.80
CA PRO A 542 31.13 -22.21 15.15
C PRO A 542 30.26 -23.07 16.08
N ASP A 543 29.00 -23.35 15.76
CA ASP A 543 28.13 -24.25 16.53
C ASP A 543 27.61 -25.44 15.69
N PRO A 544 28.38 -26.55 15.61
CA PRO A 544 27.99 -27.75 14.87
C PRO A 544 26.86 -28.55 15.55
N ASP A 545 26.46 -28.23 16.77
CA ASP A 545 25.36 -28.90 17.47
C ASP A 545 24.00 -28.23 17.19
N ARG A 546 23.99 -26.90 17.02
CA ARG A 546 22.81 -26.15 16.53
C ARG A 546 22.33 -26.63 15.15
N ILE A 547 23.25 -26.96 14.25
CA ILE A 547 22.90 -27.49 12.91
C ILE A 547 22.25 -28.87 12.99
N LYS A 548 22.65 -29.73 13.95
CA LYS A 548 22.06 -31.06 14.14
C LYS A 548 20.61 -31.00 14.63
N LEU A 549 20.25 -29.96 15.39
CA LEU A 549 18.91 -29.78 15.93
C LEU A 549 17.87 -29.37 14.87
N MET A 550 18.28 -28.64 13.83
CA MET A 550 17.35 -28.06 12.84
C MET A 550 16.97 -28.98 11.67
N ALA A 551 17.48 -30.21 11.62
CA ALA A 551 17.31 -31.19 10.53
C ALA A 551 17.30 -30.56 9.11
N PRO A 552 18.25 -29.65 8.77
CA PRO A 552 18.01 -28.69 7.71
C PRO A 552 18.02 -29.31 6.31
N LEU A 553 17.18 -28.77 5.43
CA LEU A 553 17.12 -29.13 4.01
C LEU A 553 18.03 -28.19 3.21
N ARG A 554 18.62 -28.68 2.12
CA ARG A 554 19.47 -27.90 1.22
C ARG A 554 18.75 -27.64 -0.09
N LEU A 555 18.59 -26.37 -0.44
CA LEU A 555 18.09 -25.93 -1.73
C LEU A 555 19.27 -25.69 -2.69
N TRP A 556 19.19 -26.30 -3.86
CA TRP A 556 20.11 -26.15 -4.98
C TRP A 556 19.38 -25.44 -6.11
N THR A 557 19.82 -24.25 -6.51
CA THR A 557 19.36 -23.59 -7.74
C THR A 557 20.39 -23.85 -8.83
N LEU A 558 19.99 -24.56 -9.88
CA LEU A 558 20.85 -24.96 -11.00
C LEU A 558 20.35 -24.35 -12.32
N GLY A 559 21.27 -23.79 -13.09
CA GLY A 559 21.08 -23.41 -14.50
C GLY A 559 21.99 -24.23 -15.39
N LEU A 560 21.41 -25.13 -16.19
CA LEU A 560 22.11 -26.02 -17.13
C LEU A 560 21.91 -25.55 -18.57
N ARG A 561 22.96 -25.62 -19.38
CA ARG A 561 22.99 -25.32 -20.81
C ARG A 561 23.61 -26.48 -21.59
N ASP A 562 23.42 -26.44 -22.90
CA ASP A 562 24.02 -27.37 -23.86
C ASP A 562 23.66 -28.84 -23.55
N LEU A 563 22.44 -29.04 -23.03
CA LEU A 563 21.90 -30.36 -22.74
C LEU A 563 21.65 -31.11 -24.06
N PRO A 564 22.12 -32.36 -24.21
CA PRO A 564 21.91 -33.13 -25.42
C PRO A 564 20.44 -33.50 -25.58
N ALA A 565 19.86 -33.14 -26.73
CA ALA A 565 18.45 -33.35 -27.02
C ALA A 565 18.07 -34.84 -27.03
N GLY A 566 17.11 -35.22 -26.18
CA GLY A 566 16.59 -36.59 -26.08
C GLY A 566 17.37 -37.54 -25.16
N ILE A 567 18.32 -37.03 -24.36
CA ILE A 567 18.98 -37.82 -23.31
C ILE A 567 18.38 -37.44 -21.94
N PRO A 568 17.74 -38.38 -21.22
CA PRO A 568 17.22 -38.11 -19.89
C PRO A 568 18.35 -37.94 -18.86
N ILE A 569 18.27 -36.86 -18.09
CA ILE A 569 19.16 -36.47 -17.00
C ILE A 569 18.44 -36.79 -15.69
N GLU A 570 18.98 -37.69 -14.89
CA GLU A 570 18.46 -38.03 -13.57
C GLU A 570 19.21 -37.29 -12.46
N PHE A 571 18.46 -36.68 -11.54
CA PHE A 571 18.94 -36.05 -10.33
C PHE A 571 18.73 -37.01 -9.15
N VAL A 572 19.81 -37.35 -8.46
CA VAL A 572 19.81 -38.27 -7.32
C VAL A 572 20.40 -37.56 -6.09
N ALA A 573 19.78 -37.76 -4.92
CA ALA A 573 20.41 -37.39 -3.66
C ALA A 573 21.25 -38.57 -3.16
N VAL A 574 22.50 -38.33 -2.78
CA VAL A 574 23.46 -39.36 -2.34
C VAL A 574 23.89 -39.07 -0.91
N ASN A 575 23.53 -39.92 0.06
CA ASN A 575 23.90 -39.68 1.45
C ASN A 575 25.37 -40.04 1.75
N GLY A 576 25.84 -39.76 2.97
CA GLY A 576 27.21 -40.08 3.41
C GLY A 576 27.58 -41.57 3.42
N GLN A 577 26.63 -42.49 3.20
CA GLN A 577 26.85 -43.93 3.05
C GLN A 577 26.83 -44.40 1.59
N GLY A 578 26.65 -43.48 0.62
CA GLY A 578 26.51 -43.80 -0.79
C GLY A 578 25.12 -44.32 -1.20
N LEU A 579 24.12 -44.26 -0.32
CA LEU A 579 22.74 -44.63 -0.66
C LEU A 579 22.10 -43.53 -1.50
N GLU A 580 21.45 -43.92 -2.59
CA GLU A 580 20.81 -43.01 -3.54
C GLU A 580 19.30 -42.91 -3.34
N ARG A 581 18.78 -41.69 -3.47
CA ARG A 581 17.35 -41.37 -3.53
C ARG A 581 17.09 -40.56 -4.80
N SER A 582 16.42 -41.15 -5.78
CA SER A 582 16.03 -40.43 -7.01
C SER A 582 15.09 -39.26 -6.67
N ILE A 583 15.45 -38.07 -7.16
CA ILE A 583 14.72 -36.82 -6.95
C ILE A 583 13.76 -36.59 -8.13
N GLY A 584 14.27 -36.74 -9.36
CA GLY A 584 13.51 -36.56 -10.59
C GLY A 584 14.36 -36.73 -11.84
N ILE A 585 13.70 -36.78 -13.00
CA ILE A 585 14.32 -36.89 -14.32
C ILE A 585 13.90 -35.68 -15.15
N LEU A 586 14.85 -35.09 -15.87
CA LEU A 586 14.63 -34.05 -16.87
C LEU A 586 14.97 -34.61 -18.26
N ASP A 587 14.12 -34.38 -19.25
CA ASP A 587 14.32 -34.84 -20.63
C ASP A 587 13.77 -33.79 -21.62
N GLY A 588 14.22 -33.85 -22.88
CA GLY A 588 13.69 -33.07 -24.00
C GLY A 588 14.03 -31.56 -24.01
N LEU A 589 14.88 -31.07 -23.11
CA LEU A 589 15.29 -29.66 -23.04
C LEU A 589 16.78 -29.50 -23.37
N SER A 590 17.13 -28.44 -24.10
CA SER A 590 18.53 -28.03 -24.36
C SER A 590 19.10 -27.07 -23.31
N VAL A 591 18.22 -26.42 -22.53
CA VAL A 591 18.56 -25.49 -21.44
C VAL A 591 17.52 -25.69 -20.33
N ALA A 592 17.97 -25.70 -19.07
CA ALA A 592 17.08 -25.88 -17.92
C ALA A 592 17.49 -24.95 -16.76
N ALA A 593 16.49 -24.48 -16.01
CA ALA A 593 16.69 -23.81 -14.72
C ALA A 593 15.77 -24.46 -13.70
N MET A 594 16.32 -24.91 -12.57
CA MET A 594 15.58 -25.71 -11.60
C MET A 594 16.02 -25.47 -10.16
N ASN A 595 15.13 -25.83 -9.24
CA ASN A 595 15.34 -25.84 -7.81
C ASN A 595 15.21 -27.29 -7.32
N VAL A 596 16.29 -27.84 -6.76
CA VAL A 596 16.37 -29.22 -6.25
C VAL A 596 16.56 -29.18 -4.73
N VAL A 597 15.90 -30.09 -4.00
CA VAL A 597 16.01 -30.15 -2.53
C VAL A 597 16.56 -31.50 -2.07
N THR A 598 17.62 -31.44 -1.26
CA THR A 598 18.25 -32.59 -0.59
C THR A 598 18.25 -32.39 0.93
N ARG A 599 18.57 -33.42 1.71
CA ARG A 599 18.88 -33.30 3.14
C ARG A 599 20.25 -32.65 3.37
N ALA A 600 20.52 -32.19 4.59
CA ALA A 600 21.81 -31.64 4.99
C ALA A 600 23.01 -32.57 4.68
N ASP A 601 22.83 -33.87 4.87
CA ASP A 601 23.85 -34.92 4.73
C ASP A 601 23.92 -35.54 3.31
N GLU A 602 22.99 -35.17 2.42
CA GLU A 602 22.93 -35.63 1.03
C GLU A 602 23.75 -34.70 0.11
N LYS A 603 24.51 -35.29 -0.83
CA LYS A 603 25.09 -34.63 -2.01
C LYS A 603 24.10 -34.71 -3.18
N LEU A 604 24.23 -33.83 -4.18
CA LEU A 604 23.40 -33.88 -5.39
C LEU A 604 24.17 -34.52 -6.55
N GLY A 605 23.84 -35.76 -6.87
CA GLY A 605 24.32 -36.43 -8.07
C GLY A 605 23.48 -36.09 -9.29
N ILE A 606 24.15 -35.88 -10.43
CA ILE A 606 23.55 -35.76 -11.75
C ILE A 606 24.10 -36.89 -12.61
N ARG A 607 23.23 -37.68 -13.23
CA ARG A 607 23.63 -38.78 -14.12
C ARG A 607 22.80 -38.83 -15.40
N THR A 608 23.42 -39.28 -16.47
CA THR A 608 22.79 -39.58 -17.75
C THR A 608 22.94 -41.07 -18.06
N ARG A 609 22.07 -41.63 -18.91
CA ARG A 609 22.20 -43.03 -19.36
C ARG A 609 23.36 -43.26 -20.32
N GLU A 610 23.83 -42.19 -20.96
CA GLU A 610 24.95 -42.20 -21.91
C GLU A 610 26.04 -41.24 -21.42
N GLN A 611 27.29 -41.50 -21.80
CA GLN A 611 28.43 -40.66 -21.42
C GLN A 611 28.44 -39.38 -22.26
N ILE A 612 27.93 -38.29 -21.71
CA ILE A 612 27.87 -36.99 -22.37
C ILE A 612 29.10 -36.14 -22.01
N ALA A 613 29.49 -35.23 -22.90
CA ALA A 613 30.33 -34.10 -22.49
C ALA A 613 29.59 -33.31 -21.40
N ALA A 614 30.31 -32.84 -20.38
CA ALA A 614 29.72 -32.14 -19.25
C ALA A 614 28.87 -30.95 -19.74
N PRO A 615 27.57 -30.88 -19.40
CA PRO A 615 26.73 -29.77 -19.82
C PRO A 615 27.18 -28.48 -19.12
N GLY A 616 27.06 -27.34 -19.79
CA GLY A 616 27.48 -26.07 -19.19
C GLY A 616 26.61 -25.70 -17.97
N VAL A 617 27.17 -25.73 -16.75
CA VAL A 617 26.53 -25.00 -15.64
C VAL A 617 26.72 -23.52 -15.91
N ALA A 618 25.62 -22.82 -16.16
CA ALA A 618 25.61 -21.38 -16.29
C ALA A 618 25.49 -20.67 -14.94
N VAL A 619 24.80 -21.29 -13.97
CA VAL A 619 24.60 -20.76 -12.61
C VAL A 619 24.42 -21.92 -11.63
N MET A 620 25.10 -21.88 -10.48
CA MET A 620 24.79 -22.72 -9.31
C MET A 620 24.70 -21.85 -8.06
N ARG A 621 23.64 -22.05 -7.25
CA ARG A 621 23.48 -21.43 -5.92
C ARG A 621 23.00 -22.47 -4.92
N GLN A 622 23.51 -22.41 -3.69
CA GLN A 622 23.04 -23.20 -2.55
C GLN A 622 22.41 -22.27 -1.51
N THR A 623 21.39 -22.74 -0.79
CA THR A 623 20.76 -22.03 0.33
C THR A 623 20.14 -23.04 1.29
N TRP A 624 20.13 -22.72 2.60
CA TRP A 624 19.48 -23.53 3.61
C TRP A 624 17.96 -23.32 3.64
N LEU A 625 17.23 -24.39 3.91
CA LEU A 625 15.81 -24.38 4.24
C LEU A 625 15.64 -25.03 5.61
N SER A 626 15.14 -24.29 6.60
CA SER A 626 14.68 -24.88 7.86
C SER A 626 13.23 -25.33 7.67
N PRO A 627 12.91 -26.63 7.74
CA PRO A 627 11.53 -27.05 7.70
C PRO A 627 10.83 -26.60 9.01
N MET A 628 9.59 -26.11 8.92
CA MET A 628 8.94 -25.42 10.06
C MET A 628 8.71 -26.32 11.28
N ASP A 629 8.63 -27.63 11.07
CA ASP A 629 8.43 -28.66 12.09
C ASP A 629 9.69 -28.98 12.91
N SER A 630 10.88 -28.60 12.44
CA SER A 630 12.15 -28.75 13.17
C SER A 630 12.62 -27.48 13.88
N THR A 631 11.97 -26.34 13.65
CA THR A 631 12.29 -25.08 14.32
C THR A 631 11.66 -25.07 15.72
N PRO A 632 12.43 -24.95 16.83
CA PRO A 632 11.84 -24.80 18.16
C PRO A 632 10.99 -23.53 18.23
N LEU A 633 9.72 -23.66 18.61
CA LEU A 633 8.83 -22.52 18.88
C LEU A 633 9.10 -21.90 20.26
N ASP A 634 9.80 -22.62 21.15
CA ASP A 634 10.20 -22.16 22.47
C ASP A 634 11.21 -20.99 22.34
N GLY A 635 10.72 -19.77 22.57
CA GLY A 635 11.47 -18.52 22.39
C GLY A 635 10.78 -17.52 21.46
N PHE A 636 9.87 -17.97 20.58
CA PHE A 636 8.93 -17.08 19.91
C PHE A 636 7.78 -16.73 20.86
N GLY A 637 7.94 -15.63 21.60
CA GLY A 637 6.82 -15.02 22.31
C GLY A 637 5.67 -14.72 21.32
N VAL A 638 4.43 -14.90 21.74
CA VAL A 638 3.21 -14.74 20.91
C VAL A 638 2.93 -13.26 20.57
N GLU A 639 3.88 -12.36 20.82
CA GLU A 639 3.78 -10.95 20.50
C GLU A 639 4.05 -10.69 19.00
N SER A 640 2.97 -10.72 18.24
CA SER A 640 2.78 -9.92 17.02
C SER A 640 3.52 -10.34 15.73
N TYR A 641 3.41 -11.61 15.33
CA TYR A 641 3.36 -11.88 13.88
C TYR A 641 1.93 -11.61 13.37
N HIS A 642 1.72 -10.48 12.70
CA HIS A 642 0.44 -10.11 12.05
C HIS A 642 0.51 -10.34 10.53
N PRO A 643 0.26 -11.57 10.03
CA PRO A 643 0.11 -11.80 8.59
C PRO A 643 -1.21 -11.20 8.11
N ARG A 644 -1.17 -10.36 7.06
CA ARG A 644 -2.36 -9.86 6.35
C ARG A 644 -3.01 -10.91 5.43
N SER A 645 -2.82 -12.19 5.71
CA SER A 645 -3.37 -13.32 4.96
C SER A 645 -3.96 -14.35 5.93
N SER A 646 -5.01 -15.03 5.48
CA SER A 646 -5.82 -15.94 6.30
C SER A 646 -4.97 -17.01 7.00
N THR A 647 -4.88 -16.91 8.31
CA THR A 647 -4.13 -17.85 9.16
C THR A 647 -4.91 -19.14 9.35
N PHE A 648 -4.21 -20.28 9.24
CA PHE A 648 -4.75 -21.59 9.55
C PHE A 648 -4.04 -22.11 10.80
N GLU A 649 -4.81 -22.49 11.82
CA GLU A 649 -4.26 -23.12 13.02
C GLU A 649 -4.07 -24.62 12.75
N LEU A 650 -2.85 -25.12 12.96
CA LEU A 650 -2.49 -26.53 12.89
C LEU A 650 -2.58 -27.14 14.28
N ARG A 651 -3.69 -27.82 14.59
CA ARG A 651 -3.80 -28.60 15.82
C ARG A 651 -3.48 -30.06 15.56
N ARG A 652 -2.43 -30.56 16.23
CA ARG A 652 -2.09 -31.98 16.29
C ARG A 652 -2.84 -32.61 17.46
N ASN A 653 -3.80 -33.48 17.18
CA ASN A 653 -4.51 -34.22 18.23
C ASN A 653 -4.53 -35.71 17.84
N ASN A 654 -3.93 -36.56 18.67
CA ASN A 654 -3.88 -38.03 18.54
C ASN A 654 -3.77 -38.55 17.09
N SER A 655 -2.63 -38.26 16.45
CA SER A 655 -2.22 -38.72 15.10
C SER A 655 -2.95 -38.17 13.87
N GLU A 656 -3.96 -37.31 14.02
CA GLU A 656 -4.56 -36.60 12.88
C GLU A 656 -4.16 -35.11 12.88
N VAL A 657 -3.84 -34.57 11.70
CA VAL A 657 -3.56 -33.14 11.48
C VAL A 657 -4.80 -32.51 10.85
N ARG A 658 -5.44 -31.58 11.58
CA ARG A 658 -6.60 -30.83 11.10
C ARG A 658 -6.27 -29.35 10.93
N TYR A 659 -6.72 -28.77 9.82
CA TYR A 659 -6.63 -27.34 9.54
C TYR A 659 -7.90 -26.64 10.05
N VAL A 660 -7.74 -25.68 10.96
CA VAL A 660 -8.85 -24.81 11.40
C VAL A 660 -8.64 -23.41 10.83
N ARG A 661 -9.63 -22.89 10.12
CA ARG A 661 -9.65 -21.49 9.67
C ARG A 661 -10.05 -20.63 10.86
N VAL A 662 -9.13 -19.82 11.39
CA VAL A 662 -9.43 -18.96 12.54
C VAL A 662 -10.26 -17.77 12.05
N GLY A 663 -11.55 -17.77 12.36
CA GLY A 663 -12.38 -16.56 12.27
C GLY A 663 -12.05 -15.61 13.43
N GLN A 664 -12.15 -14.30 13.21
CA GLN A 664 -11.90 -13.31 14.27
C GLN A 664 -12.92 -13.47 15.40
N SER A 665 -12.46 -13.91 16.57
CA SER A 665 -13.20 -13.79 17.83
C SER A 665 -12.68 -12.59 18.61
N THR A 666 -13.55 -11.62 18.88
CA THR A 666 -13.32 -10.58 19.88
C THR A 666 -13.26 -11.22 21.27
N PHE A 667 -12.21 -10.94 22.03
CA PHE A 667 -12.09 -11.34 23.43
C PHE A 667 -12.67 -10.26 24.34
N ASP A 668 -13.67 -10.64 25.12
CA ASP A 668 -13.99 -10.11 26.45
C ASP A 668 -14.25 -11.32 27.36
N GLU A 669 -13.98 -11.21 28.66
CA GLU A 669 -13.76 -12.34 29.58
C GLU A 669 -15.05 -12.84 30.33
N PRO A 670 -15.02 -13.94 31.14
CA PRO A 670 -16.06 -15.00 31.14
C PRO A 670 -17.07 -14.92 32.32
N PRO A 671 -18.10 -15.79 32.42
CA PRO A 671 -17.91 -17.13 33.04
C PRO A 671 -18.84 -18.31 32.59
N ILE A 672 -18.27 -19.52 32.54
CA ILE A 672 -18.80 -20.83 33.03
C ILE A 672 -20.09 -21.50 32.42
N MET A 673 -19.97 -22.82 32.18
CA MET A 673 -21.00 -23.88 31.96
C MET A 673 -21.51 -24.19 30.51
N PRO A 674 -22.01 -25.42 30.23
CA PRO A 674 -21.47 -26.19 29.10
C PRO A 674 -22.37 -26.39 27.87
N ALA A 675 -21.69 -26.65 26.75
CA ALA A 675 -22.06 -27.42 25.56
C ALA A 675 -23.54 -27.58 25.18
N ARG A 676 -23.90 -27.01 24.02
CA ARG A 676 -24.96 -27.52 23.13
C ARG A 676 -24.46 -27.54 21.69
N ASP A 677 -24.70 -28.66 21.01
CA ASP A 677 -24.47 -28.80 19.57
C ASP A 677 -25.39 -27.88 18.76
N VAL A 678 -24.84 -27.19 17.77
CA VAL A 678 -25.60 -26.61 16.65
C VAL A 678 -24.85 -26.87 15.36
N THR A 679 -25.43 -27.74 14.52
CA THR A 679 -25.01 -28.00 13.14
C THR A 679 -25.46 -26.85 12.22
N ALA A 680 -24.55 -26.37 11.37
CA ALA A 680 -24.87 -25.48 10.26
C ALA A 680 -24.12 -25.91 8.98
N THR A 681 -24.80 -25.87 7.84
CA THR A 681 -24.43 -26.60 6.62
C THR A 681 -24.04 -25.68 5.45
N HIS A 682 -22.78 -25.79 4.97
CA HIS A 682 -22.30 -25.58 3.59
C HIS A 682 -22.61 -24.24 2.86
N PRO A 683 -22.07 -23.95 1.64
CA PRO A 683 -21.24 -24.74 0.71
C PRO A 683 -19.84 -24.08 0.48
N SER A 684 -18.95 -24.44 -0.46
CA SER A 684 -18.92 -25.40 -1.59
C SER A 684 -17.47 -25.88 -1.82
N ILE A 685 -17.25 -27.15 -2.16
CA ILE A 685 -15.99 -27.62 -2.78
C ILE A 685 -16.34 -28.16 -4.17
N GLU A 686 -15.79 -27.54 -5.22
CA GLU A 686 -15.90 -28.11 -6.57
C GLU A 686 -15.06 -29.38 -6.68
N ARG A 687 -15.68 -30.43 -7.22
CA ARG A 687 -15.02 -31.69 -7.55
C ARG A 687 -14.74 -31.68 -9.05
N VAL A 688 -13.47 -31.70 -9.44
CA VAL A 688 -13.06 -31.83 -10.84
C VAL A 688 -13.00 -33.31 -11.17
N ASP A 689 -13.94 -33.80 -11.98
CA ASP A 689 -13.92 -35.18 -12.48
C ASP A 689 -12.95 -35.33 -13.66
N ALA A 690 -12.17 -36.40 -13.66
CA ALA A 690 -11.18 -36.68 -14.69
C ALA A 690 -11.81 -37.42 -15.89
N SER A 691 -11.82 -36.77 -17.07
CA SER A 691 -12.21 -37.41 -18.32
C SER A 691 -11.02 -38.09 -19.00
N ALA A 692 -11.31 -39.09 -19.85
CA ALA A 692 -10.33 -40.01 -20.40
C ALA A 692 -9.37 -39.35 -21.39
N ASN A 693 -8.18 -38.93 -20.92
CA ASN A 693 -6.87 -39.10 -21.56
C ASN A 693 -5.74 -38.50 -20.68
N GLY A 694 -5.08 -39.33 -19.87
CA GLY A 694 -3.75 -39.01 -19.32
C GLY A 694 -3.68 -38.02 -18.13
N GLY A 695 -4.69 -37.93 -17.28
CA GLY A 695 -4.62 -37.12 -16.05
C GLY A 695 -3.62 -37.65 -15.00
N PRO A 696 -3.19 -36.82 -14.02
CA PRO A 696 -2.30 -37.24 -12.94
C PRO A 696 -2.94 -38.33 -12.07
N PRO A 697 -2.14 -39.20 -11.41
CA PRO A 697 -2.66 -40.35 -10.69
C PRO A 697 -3.49 -39.94 -9.46
N ALA A 698 -4.51 -40.74 -9.15
CA ALA A 698 -5.59 -40.44 -8.21
C ALA A 698 -5.20 -40.19 -6.73
N TRP A 699 -3.92 -40.27 -6.39
CA TRP A 699 -3.37 -40.00 -5.06
C TRP A 699 -2.76 -38.58 -4.92
N ALA A 700 -2.48 -37.88 -6.03
CA ALA A 700 -1.94 -36.52 -6.00
C ALA A 700 -3.06 -35.48 -5.81
N ARG A 701 -3.07 -34.76 -4.67
CA ARG A 701 -3.98 -33.62 -4.49
C ARG A 701 -3.39 -32.36 -5.13
N VAL A 702 -4.16 -31.72 -6.00
CA VAL A 702 -3.81 -30.45 -6.64
C VAL A 702 -4.38 -29.30 -5.82
N HIS A 703 -3.51 -28.43 -5.30
CA HIS A 703 -3.91 -27.27 -4.51
C HIS A 703 -3.49 -25.98 -5.20
N ARG A 704 -4.47 -25.17 -5.61
CA ARG A 704 -4.22 -23.83 -6.17
C ARG A 704 -4.04 -22.83 -5.03
N LEU A 705 -2.82 -22.32 -4.86
CA LEU A 705 -2.48 -21.38 -3.80
C LEU A 705 -2.80 -19.93 -4.21
N ASP A 706 -2.58 -19.59 -5.48
CA ASP A 706 -2.98 -18.31 -6.07
C ASP A 706 -3.24 -18.44 -7.59
N ARG A 707 -3.34 -17.31 -8.32
CA ARG A 707 -3.59 -17.32 -9.78
C ARG A 707 -2.46 -17.98 -10.60
N ARG A 708 -1.22 -17.97 -10.11
CA ARG A 708 0.04 -18.39 -10.77
C ARG A 708 0.77 -19.53 -10.05
N THR A 709 0.42 -19.83 -8.80
CA THR A 709 1.10 -20.86 -7.97
C THR A 709 0.20 -22.06 -7.71
N ILE A 710 0.70 -23.25 -8.04
CA ILE A 710 0.03 -24.55 -7.82
C ILE A 710 0.98 -25.45 -7.02
N ALA A 711 0.45 -26.15 -6.03
CA ALA A 711 1.16 -27.15 -5.24
C ALA A 711 0.56 -28.54 -5.45
N PHE A 712 1.44 -29.54 -5.45
CA PHE A 712 1.14 -30.97 -5.51
C PHE A 712 1.85 -31.67 -4.35
N GLY A 713 1.22 -32.65 -3.70
CA GLY A 713 1.88 -33.42 -2.66
C GLY A 713 1.20 -34.73 -2.30
N ASP A 714 1.98 -35.62 -1.68
CA ASP A 714 1.64 -37.01 -1.34
C ASP A 714 2.04 -37.39 0.10
N GLY A 715 1.99 -36.43 1.02
CA GLY A 715 2.32 -36.62 2.44
C GLY A 715 3.82 -36.51 2.73
N ASP A 716 4.65 -37.17 1.93
CA ASP A 716 6.12 -37.17 2.10
C ASP A 716 6.84 -36.22 1.12
N ARG A 717 6.16 -35.70 0.10
CA ARG A 717 6.70 -34.72 -0.86
C ARG A 717 5.73 -33.57 -1.09
N LEU A 718 6.28 -32.38 -1.31
CA LEU A 718 5.57 -31.18 -1.74
C LEU A 718 6.32 -30.53 -2.91
N ILE A 719 5.66 -30.37 -4.04
CA ILE A 719 6.18 -29.72 -5.25
C ILE A 719 5.36 -28.46 -5.48
N VAL A 720 6.01 -27.30 -5.47
CA VAL A 720 5.38 -25.99 -5.70
C VAL A 720 5.87 -25.42 -7.02
N ALA A 721 4.95 -25.15 -7.95
CA ALA A 721 5.24 -24.56 -9.24
C ALA A 721 4.66 -23.14 -9.31
N THR A 722 5.51 -22.16 -9.63
CA THR A 722 5.13 -20.75 -9.83
C THR A 722 5.37 -20.35 -11.28
N MET A 723 4.32 -19.92 -11.97
CA MET A 723 4.35 -19.70 -13.42
C MET A 723 4.69 -18.26 -13.84
N LYS A 724 5.33 -18.11 -15.01
CA LYS A 724 5.51 -16.81 -15.67
C LYS A 724 4.17 -16.27 -16.21
N PRO A 725 4.01 -14.94 -16.41
CA PRO A 725 2.72 -14.32 -16.72
C PRO A 725 2.04 -14.74 -18.03
N THR A 726 2.75 -15.40 -18.96
CA THR A 726 2.29 -15.67 -20.33
C THR A 726 1.94 -17.14 -20.61
N THR A 727 2.10 -18.05 -19.65
CA THR A 727 1.85 -19.48 -19.84
C THR A 727 0.37 -19.83 -19.60
N ARG A 728 -0.30 -20.47 -20.57
CA ARG A 728 -1.62 -21.11 -20.37
C ARG A 728 -1.44 -22.60 -20.11
N ILE A 729 -2.25 -23.14 -19.20
CA ILE A 729 -2.35 -24.58 -18.92
C ILE A 729 -3.29 -25.22 -19.96
N ARG A 730 -2.94 -26.41 -20.42
CA ARG A 730 -3.87 -27.41 -20.97
C ARG A 730 -3.88 -28.59 -20.01
#